data_AF-A0A1E5A0M1-F1
#
_entry.id   AF-A0A1E5A0M1-F1
#
_cell.length_a   1.000
_cell.length_b   1.000
_cell.length_c   1.000
_cell.angle_alpha   90.00
_cell.angle_beta   90.00
_cell.angle_gamma   90.00
#
_symmetry.space_group_name_H-M   'P 1'
#
loop_
_entity.id
_entity.type
_entity.pdbx_description
1 polymer ?
#
loop_
_entity_poly.entity_id
_entity_poly.type
_entity_poly.pdbx_seq_one_letter_code
_entity_poly.pdbx_strand_id
1 'polypeptide(L)'
;MAHTGNATAAPAIHFPVIHFTAQIKSTSLHFLLPRITLSSLLLLAAALIIALSAARPALADMGPLTQHIEAAADDQWIVSLSDGKVRMENTQAWGFANYYYAKSAPAQWGSRKISVTIDALNGSNDSYAGLLYAFHENPASYLVYTVGGDSSLNLHSMLNNRYDQVLKLDLKDPKGPVTLTIEEKGDRISLFANDRLVTSYGNSQTGTGASGIIAANPGTYLFSNFSIQGDPDIPAEPAAESQTIANNTGVTDNEANDNPVSDIKVSDNRLAPPAAPAPAGDQATGLPQAENSQNPLFFKSIVDPDLDLIQLRAALPDGWRFGQPGIDQLQIIGPDNITVSKPVTFAKFLYASDALARQSIPSTLPKGVLIEPVMSLSDYLLSRFIPEIREKLNYRFLTSYPTPEFIRLSRDISVTAGNAKPRIDAIGTEWQTPEGEIVFASLTQTLIPPPSPGGIYSWTIQLTQLNAPRNEFRKAIDAYRKSIDSTEINPVWLQAAAAKGGNGTAVPQFNTDPLLAADPQIHWQRINAIYSRNRADTTADDIYGKIADINHSAYLTRSNLIGQGQTGDTLLSGEFHIVSNPDSGEQYRINTNSKYHWISSEGQKLSTDNPSFDPRSVDKLRQQEWSLFEPVQQVDSP
;
A
#
# COMPACT_ATOMS: atom_id res chain seq x y z
N MET A 1 63.23 8.46 -33.63
CA MET A 1 62.74 9.07 -32.38
C MET A 1 61.72 8.12 -31.79
N ALA A 2 62.13 7.41 -30.74
CA ALA A 2 61.37 6.36 -30.09
C ALA A 2 60.87 6.87 -28.74
N HIS A 3 59.58 6.65 -28.44
CA HIS A 3 59.06 6.75 -27.09
C HIS A 3 58.41 5.42 -26.72
N THR A 4 59.14 4.66 -25.91
CA THR A 4 58.72 3.43 -25.24
C THR A 4 57.98 3.79 -23.94
N GLY A 5 56.78 3.26 -23.77
CA GLY A 5 56.05 3.27 -22.50
C GLY A 5 56.54 2.17 -21.57
N ASN A 6 56.84 2.52 -20.32
CA ASN A 6 57.13 1.59 -19.24
C ASN A 6 55.85 1.32 -18.43
N ALA A 7 55.41 0.06 -18.44
CA ALA A 7 54.41 -0.46 -17.52
C ALA A 7 55.10 -0.95 -16.24
N THR A 8 54.71 -0.41 -15.10
CA THR A 8 55.14 -0.84 -13.76
C THR A 8 54.30 -2.03 -13.30
N ALA A 9 54.94 -3.19 -13.13
CA ALA A 9 54.36 -4.38 -12.53
C ALA A 9 54.31 -4.26 -11.01
N ALA A 10 53.18 -4.67 -10.41
CA ALA A 10 53.03 -4.83 -8.97
C ALA A 10 53.52 -6.22 -8.51
N PRO A 11 54.20 -6.35 -7.36
CA PRO A 11 54.71 -7.64 -6.89
C PRO A 11 53.61 -8.49 -6.24
N ALA A 12 53.60 -9.78 -6.60
CA ALA A 12 52.79 -10.82 -5.97
C ALA A 12 53.31 -11.15 -4.57
N ILE A 13 52.43 -11.10 -3.56
CA ILE A 13 52.72 -11.50 -2.18
C ILE A 13 52.33 -12.98 -2.02
N HIS A 14 53.32 -13.83 -1.80
CA HIS A 14 53.16 -15.24 -1.42
C HIS A 14 52.94 -15.35 0.10
N PHE A 15 51.82 -15.93 0.52
CA PHE A 15 51.62 -16.38 1.90
C PHE A 15 51.90 -17.88 2.01
N PRO A 16 52.79 -18.33 2.92
CA PRO A 16 53.02 -19.76 3.16
C PRO A 16 51.92 -20.37 4.02
N VAL A 17 51.35 -21.48 3.54
CA VAL A 17 50.44 -22.36 4.30
C VAL A 17 51.28 -23.22 5.25
N ILE A 18 51.13 -23.03 6.55
CA ILE A 18 51.75 -23.87 7.59
C ILE A 18 50.78 -24.99 7.96
N HIS A 19 51.12 -26.23 7.58
CA HIS A 19 50.43 -27.43 8.06
C HIS A 19 50.98 -27.85 9.42
N PHE A 20 50.13 -27.82 10.47
CA PHE A 20 50.42 -28.46 11.75
C PHE A 20 49.87 -29.89 11.77
N THR A 21 50.77 -30.87 11.71
CA THR A 21 50.45 -32.29 11.94
C THR A 21 50.88 -32.64 13.36
N ALA A 22 49.93 -32.72 14.29
CA ALA A 22 50.21 -33.16 15.66
C ALA A 22 50.17 -34.70 15.75
N GLN A 23 51.35 -35.33 15.80
CA GLN A 23 51.52 -36.71 16.25
C GLN A 23 51.44 -36.76 17.77
N ILE A 24 50.46 -37.47 18.32
CA ILE A 24 50.43 -37.80 19.75
C ILE A 24 50.94 -39.23 19.92
N LYS A 25 52.13 -39.34 20.53
CA LYS A 25 52.73 -40.59 21.03
C LYS A 25 51.95 -41.08 22.25
N SER A 26 51.61 -42.37 22.27
CA SER A 26 51.07 -43.04 23.45
C SER A 26 52.15 -43.24 24.50
N THR A 27 51.98 -42.65 25.68
CA THR A 27 52.81 -42.95 26.85
C THR A 27 51.95 -43.70 27.86
N SER A 28 52.26 -44.97 28.06
CA SER A 28 51.60 -45.86 29.02
C SER A 28 51.99 -45.47 30.44
N LEU A 29 51.03 -44.98 31.24
CA LEU A 29 51.22 -44.70 32.67
C LEU A 29 50.44 -45.73 33.49
N HIS A 30 51.15 -46.63 34.16
CA HIS A 30 50.59 -47.53 35.16
C HIS A 30 50.34 -46.74 36.46
N PHE A 31 49.06 -46.53 36.80
CA PHE A 31 48.66 -46.06 38.12
C PHE A 31 47.88 -47.16 38.85
N LEU A 32 48.40 -47.52 40.02
CA LEU A 32 47.78 -48.38 41.02
C LEU A 32 46.49 -47.73 41.55
N LEU A 33 45.34 -48.35 41.29
CA LEU A 33 44.07 -48.02 41.94
C LEU A 33 43.86 -48.90 43.17
N PRO A 34 43.48 -48.34 44.33
CA PRO A 34 43.00 -49.12 45.47
C PRO A 34 41.67 -49.78 45.10
N ARG A 35 41.44 -51.00 45.62
CA ARG A 35 40.19 -51.75 45.45
C ARG A 35 39.02 -50.98 46.07
N ILE A 36 38.34 -50.17 45.28
CA ILE A 36 37.02 -49.64 45.60
C ILE A 36 36.03 -50.79 45.40
N THR A 37 35.33 -51.17 46.46
CA THR A 37 34.31 -52.22 46.44
C THR A 37 33.14 -51.80 45.56
N LEU A 38 32.59 -52.78 44.81
CA LEU A 38 31.53 -52.57 43.80
C LEU A 38 30.30 -51.82 44.36
N SER A 39 30.05 -51.92 45.66
CA SER A 39 28.95 -51.24 46.36
C SER A 39 29.14 -49.72 46.47
N SER A 40 30.39 -49.23 46.56
CA SER A 40 30.70 -47.79 46.64
C SER A 40 30.63 -47.12 45.27
N LEU A 41 30.88 -47.88 44.19
CA LEU A 41 30.76 -47.37 42.82
C LEU A 41 29.28 -47.18 42.41
N LEU A 42 28.38 -48.04 42.91
CA LEU A 42 26.94 -47.93 42.62
C LEU A 42 26.27 -46.76 43.36
N LEU A 43 26.69 -46.48 44.60
CA LEU A 43 26.22 -45.31 45.37
C LEU A 43 26.76 -43.99 44.81
N LEU A 44 28.00 -43.96 44.31
CA LEU A 44 28.53 -42.79 43.61
C LEU A 44 27.85 -42.58 42.25
N ALA A 45 27.53 -43.65 41.51
CA ALA A 45 26.81 -43.56 40.24
C ALA A 45 25.35 -43.10 40.43
N ALA A 46 24.66 -43.56 41.49
CA ALA A 46 23.31 -43.08 41.80
C ALA A 46 23.29 -41.61 42.26
N ALA A 47 24.28 -41.17 43.04
CA ALA A 47 24.43 -39.77 43.42
C ALA A 47 24.79 -38.88 42.22
N LEU A 48 25.59 -39.38 41.27
CA LEU A 48 25.95 -38.66 40.05
C LEU A 48 24.77 -38.57 39.06
N ILE A 49 23.92 -39.60 38.98
CA ILE A 49 22.71 -39.58 38.13
C ILE A 49 21.62 -38.66 38.72
N ILE A 50 21.53 -38.53 40.05
CA ILE A 50 20.62 -37.56 40.69
C ILE A 50 21.16 -36.12 40.58
N ALA A 51 22.50 -35.93 40.63
CA ALA A 51 23.15 -34.63 40.41
C ALA A 51 23.18 -34.19 38.93
N LEU A 52 22.97 -35.10 37.97
CA LEU A 52 22.75 -34.82 36.54
C LEU A 52 21.27 -34.74 36.17
N SER A 53 20.39 -34.42 37.11
CA SER A 53 19.16 -33.69 36.77
C SER A 53 19.57 -32.29 36.31
N ALA A 54 20.14 -32.22 35.10
CA ALA A 54 20.57 -31.00 34.46
C ALA A 54 19.44 -29.99 34.62
N ALA A 55 19.72 -28.92 35.37
CA ALA A 55 18.85 -27.76 35.41
C ALA A 55 18.56 -27.43 33.96
N ARG A 56 17.34 -27.73 33.49
CA ARG A 56 16.90 -27.27 32.18
C ARG A 56 17.11 -25.76 32.27
N PRO A 57 17.94 -25.16 31.40
CA PRO A 57 18.09 -23.72 31.42
C PRO A 57 16.68 -23.15 31.39
N ALA A 58 16.36 -22.31 32.38
CA ALA A 58 15.05 -21.69 32.42
C ALA A 58 14.85 -21.01 31.07
N LEU A 59 13.89 -21.52 30.28
CA LEU A 59 13.56 -20.96 28.99
C LEU A 59 13.28 -19.47 29.19
N ALA A 60 13.83 -18.64 28.32
CA ALA A 60 13.61 -17.20 28.40
C ALA A 60 12.11 -16.93 28.33
N ASP A 61 11.52 -16.40 29.39
CA ASP A 61 10.11 -16.01 29.39
C ASP A 61 10.00 -14.65 28.70
N MET A 62 9.83 -14.71 27.39
CA MET A 62 9.56 -13.59 26.51
C MET A 62 8.08 -13.51 26.16
N GLY A 63 7.22 -14.01 27.06
CA GLY A 63 5.78 -14.05 26.87
C GLY A 63 5.41 -14.73 25.54
N PRO A 64 4.61 -14.08 24.67
CA PRO A 64 4.23 -14.64 23.37
C PRO A 64 5.40 -14.94 22.42
N LEU A 65 6.57 -14.33 22.61
CA LEU A 65 7.74 -14.57 21.74
C LEU A 65 8.51 -15.84 22.12
N THR A 66 8.29 -16.42 23.31
CA THR A 66 9.03 -17.60 23.79
C THR A 66 8.99 -18.77 22.81
N GLN A 67 7.87 -18.95 22.10
CA GLN A 67 7.69 -20.01 21.10
C GLN A 67 8.28 -19.70 19.72
N HIS A 68 8.71 -18.46 19.48
CA HIS A 68 9.18 -17.98 18.18
C HIS A 68 10.70 -17.73 18.14
N ILE A 69 11.37 -17.75 19.29
CA ILE A 69 12.80 -17.50 19.41
C ILE A 69 13.52 -18.82 19.65
N GLU A 70 14.33 -19.22 18.68
CA GLU A 70 15.20 -20.38 18.79
C GLU A 70 16.66 -19.92 18.88
N ALA A 71 17.46 -20.66 19.65
CA ALA A 71 18.90 -20.44 19.65
C ALA A 71 19.47 -20.84 18.29
N ALA A 72 20.09 -19.89 17.59
CA ALA A 72 20.60 -20.07 16.24
C ALA A 72 21.87 -19.22 16.06
N ALA A 73 22.77 -19.68 15.20
CA ALA A 73 23.92 -18.91 14.78
C ALA A 73 24.08 -19.04 13.27
N ASP A 74 24.19 -17.92 12.59
CA ASP A 74 24.58 -17.84 11.18
C ASP A 74 25.81 -16.91 11.02
N ASP A 75 26.19 -16.63 9.77
CA ASP A 75 27.37 -15.82 9.46
C ASP A 75 27.26 -14.36 9.97
N GLN A 76 26.07 -13.89 10.32
CA GLN A 76 25.78 -12.50 10.70
C GLN A 76 25.32 -12.38 12.16
N TRP A 77 24.44 -13.27 12.60
CA TRP A 77 23.73 -13.21 13.86
C TRP A 77 23.96 -14.44 14.73
N ILE A 78 24.17 -14.19 16.03
CA ILE A 78 24.16 -15.21 17.07
C ILE A 78 23.01 -14.89 18.02
N VAL A 79 22.06 -15.80 18.10
CA VAL A 79 20.90 -15.74 19.01
C VAL A 79 21.03 -16.84 20.04
N SER A 80 21.05 -16.46 21.31
CA SER A 80 21.16 -17.41 22.43
C SER A 80 20.18 -17.08 23.55
N LEU A 81 19.70 -18.12 24.21
CA LEU A 81 18.75 -18.03 25.33
C LEU A 81 19.48 -18.40 26.62
N SER A 82 19.55 -17.47 27.58
CA SER A 82 20.18 -17.73 28.88
C SER A 82 19.58 -16.84 29.97
N ASP A 83 19.40 -17.38 31.17
CA ASP A 83 18.98 -16.64 32.37
C ASP A 83 17.69 -15.84 32.21
N GLY A 84 16.71 -16.37 31.48
CA GLY A 84 15.45 -15.65 31.25
C GLY A 84 15.54 -14.60 30.12
N LYS A 85 16.67 -14.49 29.43
CA LYS A 85 16.96 -13.40 28.47
C LYS A 85 17.28 -13.94 27.07
N VAL A 86 17.00 -13.10 26.09
CA VAL A 86 17.37 -13.32 24.69
C VAL A 86 18.57 -12.44 24.38
N ARG A 87 19.70 -13.07 24.08
CA ARG A 87 20.88 -12.38 23.57
C ARG A 87 20.86 -12.45 22.05
N MET A 88 20.94 -11.30 21.39
CA MET A 88 21.16 -11.18 19.95
C MET A 88 22.49 -10.47 19.75
N GLU A 89 23.38 -11.06 18.96
CA GLU A 89 24.67 -10.47 18.63
C GLU A 89 24.82 -10.40 17.11
N ASN A 90 25.08 -9.20 16.60
CA ASN A 90 25.48 -8.98 15.22
C ASN A 90 26.97 -8.69 15.21
N THR A 91 27.74 -9.56 14.56
CA THR A 91 29.20 -9.51 14.64
C THR A 91 29.82 -8.55 13.62
N GLN A 92 29.23 -8.38 12.42
CA GLN A 92 29.89 -7.66 11.32
C GLN A 92 28.96 -6.95 10.31
N ALA A 93 27.64 -7.13 10.39
CA ALA A 93 26.73 -6.77 9.30
C ALA A 93 26.05 -5.40 9.51
N TRP A 94 26.64 -4.35 8.94
CA TRP A 94 26.03 -3.01 8.88
C TRP A 94 24.81 -2.97 7.97
N GLY A 95 23.74 -2.29 8.42
CA GLY A 95 22.49 -2.16 7.67
C GLY A 95 21.57 -3.39 7.76
N PHE A 96 21.95 -4.41 8.53
CA PHE A 96 21.12 -5.59 8.77
C PHE A 96 20.40 -5.49 10.12
N ALA A 97 19.15 -5.94 10.11
CA ALA A 97 18.32 -6.08 11.31
C ALA A 97 17.84 -7.53 11.43
N ASN A 98 17.71 -8.00 12.66
CA ASN A 98 17.08 -9.27 12.99
C ASN A 98 15.95 -8.99 13.99
N TYR A 99 14.82 -9.67 13.82
CA TYR A 99 13.61 -9.39 14.57
C TYR A 99 12.78 -10.66 14.77
N TYR A 100 12.02 -10.68 15.86
CA TYR A 100 11.07 -11.72 16.19
C TYR A 100 9.76 -11.06 16.57
N TYR A 101 8.63 -11.60 16.12
CA TYR A 101 7.32 -11.02 16.38
C TYR A 101 6.28 -12.09 16.73
N ALA A 102 5.25 -11.68 17.47
CA ALA A 102 4.08 -12.47 17.76
C ALA A 102 2.84 -11.75 17.22
N LYS A 103 1.92 -12.52 16.61
CA LYS A 103 0.62 -12.00 16.18
C LYS A 103 -0.28 -11.85 17.40
N SER A 104 -0.86 -10.66 17.59
CA SER A 104 -1.94 -10.47 18.58
C SER A 104 -3.28 -10.79 17.95
N ALA A 105 -4.24 -11.24 18.77
CA ALA A 105 -5.62 -11.42 18.33
C ALA A 105 -6.21 -10.07 17.88
N PRO A 106 -6.98 -10.01 16.77
CA PRO A 106 -7.60 -8.78 16.29
C PRO A 106 -8.48 -8.09 17.33
N ALA A 107 -9.14 -8.85 18.22
CA ALA A 107 -9.98 -8.32 19.30
C ALA A 107 -9.21 -7.45 20.31
N GLN A 108 -7.88 -7.54 20.36
CA GLN A 108 -7.05 -6.73 21.25
C GLN A 108 -6.52 -5.47 20.56
N TRP A 109 -6.67 -5.32 19.24
CA TRP A 109 -6.12 -4.19 18.50
C TRP A 109 -6.72 -2.86 18.96
N GLY A 110 -5.85 -1.86 19.10
CA GLY A 110 -6.20 -0.51 19.54
C GLY A 110 -6.26 -0.37 21.06
N SER A 111 -5.99 -1.43 21.82
CA SER A 111 -6.08 -1.42 23.28
C SER A 111 -5.02 -2.30 23.96
N ARG A 112 -3.84 -2.45 23.35
CA ARG A 112 -2.71 -3.22 23.92
C ARG A 112 -1.73 -2.32 24.67
N LYS A 113 -1.09 -2.91 25.68
CA LYS A 113 0.16 -2.47 26.26
C LYS A 113 1.25 -3.46 25.88
N ILE A 114 2.21 -3.01 25.08
CA ILE A 114 3.36 -3.80 24.63
C ILE A 114 4.60 -3.27 25.34
N SER A 115 5.39 -4.14 25.96
CA SER A 115 6.62 -3.74 26.63
C SER A 115 7.78 -4.71 26.38
N VAL A 116 9.00 -4.20 26.47
CA VAL A 116 10.25 -4.98 26.52
C VAL A 116 11.29 -4.26 27.34
N THR A 117 12.12 -5.01 28.06
CA THR A 117 13.32 -4.48 28.72
C THR A 117 14.56 -4.80 27.89
N ILE A 118 15.38 -3.78 27.61
CA ILE A 118 16.71 -3.89 27.02
C ILE A 118 17.71 -3.80 28.17
N ASP A 119 18.24 -4.95 28.58
CA ASP A 119 19.16 -5.06 29.72
C ASP A 119 20.58 -4.56 29.41
N ALA A 120 21.02 -4.75 28.17
CA ALA A 120 22.33 -4.35 27.70
C ALA A 120 22.27 -4.05 26.21
N LEU A 121 22.93 -2.95 25.84
CA LEU A 121 23.16 -2.55 24.46
C LEU A 121 24.63 -2.18 24.35
N ASN A 122 25.43 -3.12 23.85
CA ASN A 122 26.86 -2.96 23.65
C ASN A 122 27.14 -3.00 22.14
N GLY A 123 27.06 -1.86 21.46
CA GLY A 123 27.25 -1.75 20.02
C GLY A 123 27.86 -0.42 19.60
N SER A 124 27.92 -0.18 18.28
CA SER A 124 28.33 1.13 17.74
C SER A 124 27.31 2.22 18.07
N ASN A 125 27.64 3.49 17.84
CA ASN A 125 26.69 4.60 18.03
C ASN A 125 25.42 4.45 17.17
N ASP A 126 25.53 3.75 16.05
CA ASP A 126 24.41 3.49 15.13
C ASP A 126 23.67 2.19 15.44
N SER A 127 24.12 1.41 16.43
CA SER A 127 23.40 0.22 16.90
C SER A 127 22.07 0.61 17.53
N TYR A 128 21.04 -0.22 17.37
CA TYR A 128 19.78 0.02 18.05
C TYR A 128 19.02 -1.28 18.34
N ALA A 129 18.28 -1.27 19.45
CA ALA A 129 17.46 -2.38 19.89
C ALA A 129 16.18 -1.90 20.58
N GLY A 130 15.09 -2.64 20.42
CA GLY A 130 13.80 -2.28 21.03
C GLY A 130 12.61 -3.02 20.47
N LEU A 131 11.47 -2.34 20.40
CA LEU A 131 10.19 -2.88 19.98
C LEU A 131 9.99 -2.76 18.46
N LEU A 132 9.60 -3.88 17.86
CA LEU A 132 8.93 -3.91 16.56
C LEU A 132 7.42 -3.80 16.81
N TYR A 133 6.74 -2.91 16.10
CA TYR A 133 5.33 -2.61 16.35
C TYR A 133 4.56 -2.40 15.04
N ALA A 134 3.26 -2.69 15.07
CA ALA A 134 2.37 -2.61 13.91
C ALA A 134 2.94 -3.30 12.66
N PHE A 135 3.53 -4.48 12.86
CA PHE A 135 4.16 -5.22 11.77
C PHE A 135 3.13 -5.93 10.89
N HIS A 136 3.17 -5.61 9.60
CA HIS A 136 2.47 -6.29 8.52
C HIS A 136 3.50 -6.78 7.50
N GLU A 137 3.36 -8.00 7.02
CA GLU A 137 4.36 -8.62 6.12
C GLU A 137 4.24 -8.17 4.66
N ASN A 138 3.02 -7.87 4.19
CA ASN A 138 2.76 -7.61 2.78
C ASN A 138 1.68 -6.53 2.56
N PRO A 139 2.07 -5.31 2.12
CA PRO A 139 3.45 -4.82 2.05
C PRO A 139 4.08 -4.74 3.44
N ALA A 140 5.41 -4.84 3.51
CA ALA A 140 6.13 -4.67 4.77
C ALA A 140 5.87 -3.26 5.32
N SER A 141 5.17 -3.19 6.45
CA SER A 141 4.94 -1.94 7.16
C SER A 141 5.08 -2.14 8.65
N TYR A 142 5.80 -1.25 9.33
CA TYR A 142 6.02 -1.35 10.77
C TYR A 142 6.57 -0.04 11.35
N LEU A 143 6.45 0.09 12.67
CA LEU A 143 7.19 1.05 13.47
C LEU A 143 8.27 0.34 14.28
N VAL A 144 9.40 1.01 14.48
CA VAL A 144 10.50 0.54 15.31
C VAL A 144 10.75 1.58 16.38
N TYR A 145 10.48 1.23 17.64
CA TYR A 145 10.73 2.09 18.80
C TYR A 145 11.91 1.53 19.59
N THR A 146 13.06 2.21 19.53
CA THR A 146 14.36 1.66 19.95
C THR A 146 15.18 2.59 20.82
N VAL A 147 16.10 2.00 21.58
CA VAL A 147 17.25 2.69 22.17
C VAL A 147 18.43 2.51 21.24
N GLY A 148 19.16 3.59 20.96
CA GLY A 148 20.40 3.60 20.18
C GLY A 148 21.65 3.47 21.05
N GLY A 149 22.75 3.02 20.47
CA GLY A 149 24.07 2.96 21.12
C GLY A 149 24.63 4.34 21.48
N ASP A 150 24.17 5.38 20.80
CA ASP A 150 24.39 6.79 21.16
C ASP A 150 23.52 7.28 22.33
N SER A 151 22.82 6.37 23.03
CA SER A 151 21.88 6.69 24.11
C SER A 151 20.70 7.56 23.66
N SER A 152 20.23 7.41 22.42
CA SER A 152 18.99 8.05 21.96
C SER A 152 17.79 7.11 21.99
N LEU A 153 16.59 7.64 22.24
CA LEU A 153 15.33 7.01 21.87
C LEU A 153 14.99 7.37 20.43
N ASN A 154 14.63 6.37 19.64
CA ASN A 154 14.29 6.55 18.24
C ASN A 154 12.92 5.94 17.95
N LEU A 155 12.13 6.62 17.13
CA LEU A 155 10.99 6.03 16.46
C LEU A 155 11.25 6.10 14.96
N HIS A 156 11.32 4.96 14.32
CA HIS A 156 11.37 4.85 12.87
C HIS A 156 10.08 4.24 12.34
N SER A 157 9.73 4.58 11.11
CA SER A 157 8.61 3.99 10.39
C SER A 157 9.08 3.41 9.07
N MET A 158 8.81 2.14 8.83
CA MET A 158 8.78 1.56 7.48
C MET A 158 7.35 1.62 7.00
N LEU A 159 7.01 2.58 6.16
CA LEU A 159 5.69 2.68 5.56
C LEU A 159 5.89 2.78 4.05
N ASN A 160 5.34 1.81 3.31
CA ASN A 160 5.34 1.81 1.83
C ASN A 160 6.75 1.80 1.25
N ASN A 161 7.58 0.93 1.81
CA ASN A 161 9.00 0.82 1.45
C ASN A 161 9.81 2.11 1.68
N ARG A 162 9.28 3.07 2.45
CA ARG A 162 10.02 4.25 2.90
C ARG A 162 10.35 4.10 4.38
N TYR A 163 11.64 4.19 4.68
CA TYR A 163 12.16 4.18 6.04
C TYR A 163 12.42 5.62 6.50
N ASP A 164 11.59 6.12 7.41
CA ASP A 164 11.70 7.47 7.96
C ASP A 164 12.03 7.44 9.45
N GLN A 165 12.86 8.37 9.90
CA GLN A 165 13.01 8.67 11.32
C GLN A 165 11.91 9.66 11.72
N VAL A 166 10.95 9.18 12.52
CA VAL A 166 9.82 9.97 13.03
C VAL A 166 10.24 10.78 14.26
N LEU A 167 11.06 10.20 15.13
CA LEU A 167 11.51 10.81 16.38
C LEU A 167 12.95 10.39 16.68
N LYS A 168 13.74 11.33 17.20
CA LYS A 168 15.00 11.06 17.89
C LYS A 168 15.12 11.98 19.10
N LEU A 169 15.36 11.40 20.28
CA LEU A 169 15.48 12.11 21.55
C LEU A 169 16.65 11.55 22.35
N ASP A 170 17.46 12.41 22.95
CA ASP A 170 18.54 11.93 23.81
C ASP A 170 17.99 11.40 25.15
N LEU A 171 18.31 10.15 25.49
CA LEU A 171 18.17 9.67 26.87
C LEU A 171 19.29 10.30 27.67
N LYS A 172 18.93 11.17 28.62
CA LYS A 172 19.90 11.67 29.58
C LYS A 172 20.35 10.50 30.46
N ASP A 173 21.54 9.97 30.16
CA ASP A 173 22.29 9.02 30.98
C ASP A 173 21.53 7.70 31.28
N PRO A 174 21.23 6.84 30.28
CA PRO A 174 20.60 5.55 30.52
C PRO A 174 21.60 4.59 31.19
N LYS A 175 21.84 4.79 32.48
CA LYS A 175 22.63 3.86 33.31
C LYS A 175 21.74 2.67 33.68
N GLY A 176 21.89 1.59 32.92
CA GLY A 176 21.25 0.31 33.21
C GLY A 176 20.12 -0.05 32.23
N PRO A 177 19.28 -1.03 32.60
CA PRO A 177 18.21 -1.52 31.74
C PRO A 177 17.23 -0.41 31.35
N VAL A 178 16.79 -0.41 30.09
CA VAL A 178 15.75 0.49 29.59
C VAL A 178 14.51 -0.30 29.23
N THR A 179 13.39 0.03 29.84
CA THR A 179 12.09 -0.57 29.48
C THR A 179 11.36 0.35 28.51
N LEU A 180 11.11 -0.15 27.30
CA LEU A 180 10.29 0.53 26.31
C LEU A 180 8.86 0.01 26.41
N THR A 181 7.89 0.91 26.35
CA THR A 181 6.46 0.54 26.35
C THR A 181 5.71 1.33 25.30
N ILE A 182 4.79 0.65 24.62
CA ILE A 182 3.81 1.22 23.68
C ILE A 182 2.44 0.91 24.26
N GLU A 183 1.64 1.95 24.55
CA GLU A 183 0.24 1.81 24.96
C GLU A 183 -0.68 2.32 23.85
N GLU A 184 -1.61 1.48 23.41
CA GLU A 184 -2.57 1.79 22.36
C GLU A 184 -3.86 2.40 22.93
N LYS A 185 -4.41 3.35 22.20
CA LYS A 185 -5.75 3.89 22.37
C LYS A 185 -6.34 4.21 21.00
N GLY A 186 -6.99 3.22 20.39
CA GLY A 186 -7.43 3.25 19.00
C GLY A 186 -6.23 3.34 18.04
N ASP A 187 -6.27 4.34 17.16
CA ASP A 187 -5.24 4.67 16.17
C ASP A 187 -4.15 5.60 16.73
N ARG A 188 -4.02 5.66 18.06
CA ARG A 188 -2.99 6.45 18.73
C ARG A 188 -2.22 5.58 19.70
N ILE A 189 -0.90 5.73 19.69
CA ILE A 189 0.02 5.12 20.63
C ILE A 189 0.69 6.16 21.52
N SER A 190 0.92 5.78 22.77
CA SER A 190 1.76 6.50 23.72
C SER A 190 3.04 5.71 23.92
N LEU A 191 4.18 6.39 23.76
CA LEU A 191 5.51 5.81 23.88
C LEU A 191 6.09 6.17 25.23
N PHE A 192 6.52 5.17 25.99
CA PHE A 192 7.15 5.34 27.29
C PHE A 192 8.56 4.77 27.29
N ALA A 193 9.42 5.35 28.12
CA ALA A 193 10.72 4.80 28.47
C ALA A 193 10.85 4.85 29.99
N ASN A 194 11.10 3.71 30.63
CA ASN A 194 11.15 3.57 32.09
C ASN A 194 9.91 4.17 32.78
N ASP A 195 8.73 3.78 32.31
CA ASP A 195 7.40 4.25 32.78
C ASP A 195 7.13 5.75 32.63
N ARG A 196 8.06 6.51 32.03
CA ARG A 196 7.87 7.92 31.73
C ARG A 196 7.35 8.08 30.31
N LEU A 197 6.22 8.78 30.16
CA LEU A 197 5.71 9.17 28.86
C LEU A 197 6.76 10.04 28.13
N VAL A 198 7.14 9.60 26.94
CA VAL A 198 8.09 10.28 26.06
C VAL A 198 7.30 11.14 25.07
N THR A 199 6.37 10.53 24.34
CA THR A 199 5.51 11.20 23.37
C THR A 199 4.28 10.34 23.05
N SER A 200 3.39 10.87 22.23
CA SER A 200 2.34 10.09 21.55
C SER A 200 2.50 10.23 20.04
N TYR A 201 2.15 9.18 19.30
CA TYR A 201 2.16 9.12 17.85
C TYR A 201 0.88 8.42 17.39
N GLY A 202 0.36 8.72 16.22
CA GLY A 202 -0.87 8.07 15.74
C GLY A 202 -1.05 8.24 14.25
N ASN A 203 -1.47 7.17 13.59
CA ASN A 203 -1.90 7.14 12.21
C ASN A 203 -2.81 5.91 12.00
N SER A 204 -3.36 5.76 10.80
CA SER A 204 -4.27 4.65 10.48
C SER A 204 -3.63 3.25 10.51
N GLN A 205 -2.31 3.14 10.68
CA GLN A 205 -1.55 1.88 10.79
C GLN A 205 -1.19 1.55 12.24
N THR A 206 -1.28 2.51 13.16
CA THR A 206 -1.12 2.25 14.59
C THR A 206 -2.40 1.65 15.18
N GLY A 207 -2.25 0.89 16.25
CA GLY A 207 -3.33 0.12 16.88
C GLY A 207 -3.47 -1.30 16.35
N THR A 208 -2.87 -1.64 15.20
CA THR A 208 -3.04 -2.96 14.57
C THR A 208 -1.72 -3.71 14.42
N GLY A 209 -1.76 -4.91 13.82
CA GLY A 209 -0.55 -5.63 13.40
C GLY A 209 0.16 -6.41 14.50
N ALA A 210 1.23 -7.11 14.12
CA ALA A 210 2.05 -7.87 15.04
C ALA A 210 3.04 -6.99 15.82
N SER A 211 3.50 -7.51 16.97
CA SER A 211 4.45 -6.82 17.83
C SER A 211 5.58 -7.76 18.24
N GLY A 212 6.77 -7.21 18.48
CA GLY A 212 7.97 -8.02 18.64
C GLY A 212 9.18 -7.24 19.15
N ILE A 213 10.34 -7.87 19.03
CA ILE A 213 11.64 -7.26 19.32
C ILE A 213 12.45 -7.14 18.04
N ILE A 214 13.34 -6.14 17.98
CA ILE A 214 14.24 -5.92 16.86
C ILE A 214 15.59 -5.42 17.36
N ALA A 215 16.66 -5.89 16.71
CA ALA A 215 18.01 -5.39 16.86
C ALA A 215 18.63 -5.15 15.48
N ALA A 216 19.46 -4.12 15.34
CA ALA A 216 20.12 -3.82 14.08
C ALA A 216 21.52 -3.21 14.26
N ASN A 217 22.33 -3.36 13.21
CA ASN A 217 23.75 -3.00 13.15
C ASN A 217 24.63 -3.82 14.13
N PRO A 218 25.97 -3.73 14.02
CA PRO A 218 26.86 -4.51 14.88
C PRO A 218 26.74 -4.13 16.37
N GLY A 219 26.60 -5.16 17.21
CA GLY A 219 26.44 -5.01 18.65
C GLY A 219 25.93 -6.28 19.33
N THR A 220 25.95 -6.29 20.66
CA THR A 220 25.31 -7.29 21.52
C THR A 220 24.14 -6.65 22.24
N TYR A 221 22.97 -7.27 22.09
CA TYR A 221 21.68 -6.83 22.61
C TYR A 221 21.11 -7.89 23.53
N LEU A 222 20.61 -7.48 24.70
CA LEU A 222 20.01 -8.38 25.66
C LEU A 222 18.59 -7.93 25.97
N PHE A 223 17.61 -8.77 25.64
CA PHE A 223 16.19 -8.52 25.85
C PHE A 223 15.63 -9.40 26.96
N SER A 224 14.71 -8.84 27.73
CA SER A 224 13.92 -9.57 28.73
C SER A 224 12.50 -8.98 28.87
N ASN A 225 11.62 -9.72 29.55
CA ASN A 225 10.29 -9.27 29.94
C ASN A 225 9.43 -8.74 28.77
N PHE A 226 9.52 -9.35 27.59
CA PHE A 226 8.62 -9.00 26.50
C PHE A 226 7.19 -9.39 26.87
N SER A 227 6.25 -8.45 26.79
CA SER A 227 4.85 -8.73 27.09
C SER A 227 3.89 -7.98 26.17
N ILE A 228 2.73 -8.59 25.94
CA ILE A 228 1.58 -7.97 25.27
C ILE A 228 0.39 -8.20 26.20
N GLN A 229 -0.14 -7.12 26.77
CA GLN A 229 -1.32 -7.14 27.64
C GLN A 229 -2.45 -6.42 26.92
N GLY A 230 -3.61 -7.07 26.76
CA GLY A 230 -4.83 -6.37 26.34
C GLY A 230 -5.40 -5.56 27.50
N ASP A 231 -6.16 -4.51 27.20
CA ASP A 231 -6.98 -3.80 28.18
C ASP A 231 -7.90 -4.80 28.89
N PRO A 232 -7.75 -5.02 30.21
CA PRO A 232 -8.58 -5.97 30.95
C PRO A 232 -10.06 -5.58 30.96
N ASP A 233 -10.38 -4.31 30.70
CA ASP A 233 -11.76 -3.82 30.67
C ASP A 233 -12.47 -4.12 29.34
N ILE A 234 -11.75 -4.61 28.33
CA ILE A 234 -12.33 -5.11 27.08
C ILE A 234 -12.35 -6.64 27.18
N PRO A 235 -13.54 -7.26 27.40
CA PRO A 235 -13.65 -8.71 27.48
C PRO A 235 -13.06 -9.34 26.22
N ALA A 236 -12.15 -10.29 26.37
CA ALA A 236 -11.68 -11.09 25.26
C ALA A 236 -12.91 -11.69 24.56
N GLU A 237 -13.11 -11.33 23.29
CA GLU A 237 -14.18 -11.90 22.48
C GLU A 237 -14.01 -13.42 22.53
N PRO A 238 -15.06 -14.19 22.93
CA PRO A 238 -14.94 -15.63 23.07
C PRO A 238 -14.43 -16.20 21.74
N ALA A 239 -13.29 -16.90 21.79
CA ALA A 239 -12.70 -17.53 20.62
C ALA A 239 -13.80 -18.29 19.89
N ALA A 240 -14.16 -17.84 18.68
CA ALA A 240 -15.15 -18.51 17.87
C ALA A 240 -14.70 -19.97 17.75
N GLU A 241 -15.49 -20.88 18.34
CA GLU A 241 -15.22 -22.31 18.30
C GLU A 241 -15.02 -22.71 16.84
N SER A 242 -13.81 -23.15 16.50
CA SER A 242 -13.55 -23.85 15.24
C SER A 242 -14.53 -25.01 15.15
N GLN A 243 -15.60 -24.84 14.37
CA GLN A 243 -16.48 -25.94 14.02
C GLN A 243 -15.68 -26.92 13.14
N THR A 244 -15.19 -27.98 13.76
CA THR A 244 -14.74 -29.18 13.07
C THR A 244 -15.95 -29.80 12.37
N ILE A 245 -16.11 -29.55 11.07
CA ILE A 245 -17.08 -30.28 10.26
C ILE A 245 -16.54 -31.71 10.10
N ALA A 246 -17.15 -32.65 10.81
CA ALA A 246 -16.94 -34.07 10.61
C ALA A 246 -17.55 -34.49 9.26
N ASN A 247 -16.70 -35.01 8.37
CA ASN A 247 -17.13 -35.65 7.13
C ASN A 247 -17.91 -36.93 7.45
N ASN A 248 -19.24 -36.90 7.29
CA ASN A 248 -20.08 -38.08 7.26
C ASN A 248 -20.40 -38.43 5.81
N THR A 249 -19.64 -39.38 5.26
CA THR A 249 -20.02 -40.16 4.07
C THR A 249 -21.08 -41.18 4.44
N GLY A 250 -22.26 -41.08 3.82
CA GLY A 250 -23.33 -42.05 3.97
C GLY A 250 -24.49 -41.73 3.02
N VAL A 251 -24.27 -41.93 1.72
CA VAL A 251 -25.34 -41.94 0.71
C VAL A 251 -25.95 -43.35 0.71
N THR A 252 -27.23 -43.45 1.00
CA THR A 252 -28.08 -44.55 0.53
C THR A 252 -29.35 -43.96 -0.08
N ASP A 253 -29.60 -44.35 -1.32
CA ASP A 253 -30.75 -44.00 -2.14
C ASP A 253 -32.09 -44.40 -1.50
N ASN A 254 -33.14 -43.61 -1.76
CA ASN A 254 -34.44 -44.12 -2.20
C ASN A 254 -35.42 -43.01 -2.63
N GLU A 255 -35.80 -43.10 -3.91
CA GLU A 255 -37.10 -42.92 -4.58
C GLU A 255 -38.24 -42.04 -4.02
N ALA A 256 -38.71 -41.13 -4.90
CA ALA A 256 -40.09 -40.84 -5.35
C ALA A 256 -41.23 -40.60 -4.35
N ASN A 257 -41.95 -39.46 -4.45
CA ASN A 257 -43.27 -39.39 -5.12
C ASN A 257 -43.88 -37.97 -5.19
N ASP A 258 -44.91 -37.85 -6.04
CA ASP A 258 -45.64 -36.68 -6.58
C ASP A 258 -46.34 -35.68 -5.62
N ASN A 259 -46.38 -34.42 -6.10
CA ASN A 259 -47.43 -33.35 -6.15
C ASN A 259 -48.90 -33.64 -5.68
N PRO A 260 -49.86 -32.66 -5.63
CA PRO A 260 -49.80 -31.18 -5.56
C PRO A 260 -50.90 -30.48 -4.67
N VAL A 261 -50.76 -29.14 -4.51
CA VAL A 261 -51.75 -28.00 -4.49
C VAL A 261 -53.18 -28.14 -3.92
N SER A 262 -53.53 -27.25 -2.97
CA SER A 262 -54.79 -26.43 -2.93
C SER A 262 -54.76 -25.47 -1.71
N ASP A 263 -54.81 -24.13 -1.83
CA ASP A 263 -55.95 -23.22 -2.09
C ASP A 263 -56.73 -22.74 -0.82
N ILE A 264 -57.19 -21.47 -0.84
CA ILE A 264 -58.26 -20.81 -0.03
C ILE A 264 -57.88 -19.76 1.06
N LYS A 265 -57.98 -18.49 0.63
CA LYS A 265 -58.79 -17.32 1.08
C LYS A 265 -59.02 -16.92 2.56
N VAL A 266 -58.60 -15.67 2.85
CA VAL A 266 -59.35 -14.41 3.14
C VAL A 266 -60.42 -14.34 4.26
N SER A 267 -60.25 -13.29 5.08
CA SER A 267 -61.18 -12.47 5.91
C SER A 267 -61.80 -13.05 7.20
N ASP A 268 -61.59 -12.36 8.34
CA ASP A 268 -62.57 -11.35 8.77
C ASP A 268 -62.14 -10.43 9.92
N ASN A 269 -62.76 -9.26 9.91
CA ASN A 269 -62.54 -8.04 10.66
C ASN A 269 -63.49 -7.97 11.88
N ARG A 270 -63.06 -7.52 13.07
CA ARG A 270 -63.99 -7.05 14.14
C ARG A 270 -63.35 -6.21 15.26
N LEU A 271 -63.63 -4.90 15.19
CA LEU A 271 -64.10 -3.97 16.24
C LEU A 271 -63.46 -3.94 17.66
N ALA A 272 -62.86 -2.78 17.99
CA ALA A 272 -62.68 -2.19 19.33
C ALA A 272 -64.02 -1.57 19.86
N PRO A 273 -64.16 -0.88 21.04
CA PRO A 273 -63.22 -0.41 22.11
C PRO A 273 -63.80 -0.67 23.57
N PRO A 274 -63.46 -0.01 24.72
CA PRO A 274 -62.69 1.23 25.01
C PRO A 274 -61.69 1.24 26.21
N ALA A 275 -61.00 2.40 26.35
CA ALA A 275 -59.96 2.84 27.32
C ALA A 275 -60.41 2.84 28.81
N ALA A 276 -59.60 2.97 29.88
CA ALA A 276 -58.29 3.60 30.22
C ALA A 276 -57.78 2.98 31.57
N PRO A 277 -56.78 3.48 32.35
CA PRO A 277 -55.76 4.52 32.15
C PRO A 277 -54.30 4.08 32.48
N ALA A 278 -53.35 5.00 32.27
CA ALA A 278 -51.90 4.86 32.48
C ALA A 278 -51.47 4.72 33.96
N PRO A 279 -50.22 4.26 34.19
CA PRO A 279 -49.36 4.93 35.16
C PRO A 279 -48.05 5.42 34.53
N ALA A 280 -47.56 6.50 35.13
CA ALA A 280 -46.37 7.25 34.77
C ALA A 280 -45.07 6.61 35.30
N GLY A 281 -43.97 6.99 34.66
CA GLY A 281 -42.63 7.05 35.25
C GLY A 281 -41.74 5.85 34.98
N ASP A 282 -40.80 5.98 34.05
CA ASP A 282 -39.41 6.23 34.45
C ASP A 282 -38.54 6.59 33.24
N GLN A 283 -37.73 7.64 33.43
CA GLN A 283 -36.69 8.04 32.50
C GLN A 283 -35.48 7.12 32.68
N ALA A 284 -35.08 6.45 31.60
CA ALA A 284 -33.75 5.86 31.49
C ALA A 284 -33.08 6.44 30.24
N THR A 285 -31.97 7.11 30.51
CA THR A 285 -31.00 7.70 29.59
C THR A 285 -30.53 6.71 28.53
N GLY A 286 -30.90 6.95 27.27
CA GLY A 286 -30.32 6.25 26.12
C GLY A 286 -28.90 6.76 25.86
N LEU A 287 -27.92 5.90 26.13
CA LEU A 287 -26.58 6.03 25.54
C LEU A 287 -26.69 5.81 24.02
N PRO A 288 -25.97 6.57 23.18
CA PRO A 288 -25.99 6.34 21.74
C PRO A 288 -25.40 4.96 21.44
N GLN A 289 -26.22 4.07 20.88
CA GLN A 289 -25.71 2.86 20.23
C GLN A 289 -24.77 3.29 19.12
N ALA A 290 -23.54 2.76 19.15
CA ALA A 290 -22.62 2.86 18.03
C ALA A 290 -23.27 2.15 16.83
N GLU A 291 -23.78 2.95 15.90
CA GLU A 291 -24.27 2.50 14.61
C GLU A 291 -23.09 1.82 13.89
N ASN A 292 -23.14 0.49 13.83
CA ASN A 292 -22.25 -0.28 12.97
C ASN A 292 -22.73 -0.10 11.52
N SER A 293 -22.54 1.11 10.98
CA SER A 293 -22.94 1.52 9.64
C SER A 293 -21.97 0.92 8.62
N GLN A 294 -22.04 -0.39 8.41
CA GLN A 294 -21.54 -0.94 7.14
C GLN A 294 -22.46 -0.42 6.05
N ASN A 295 -22.12 0.72 5.44
CA ASN A 295 -22.80 1.21 4.26
C ASN A 295 -22.82 0.06 3.23
N PRO A 296 -24.01 -0.41 2.79
CA PRO A 296 -24.09 -1.47 1.81
C PRO A 296 -23.41 -1.00 0.52
N LEU A 297 -22.69 -1.92 -0.13
CA LEU A 297 -22.08 -1.68 -1.44
C LEU A 297 -23.01 -2.25 -2.52
N PHE A 298 -23.24 -1.46 -3.56
CA PHE A 298 -23.88 -1.89 -4.79
C PHE A 298 -22.81 -2.18 -5.85
N PHE A 299 -23.02 -3.17 -6.72
CA PHE A 299 -22.04 -3.53 -7.76
C PHE A 299 -22.57 -3.20 -9.14
N LYS A 300 -21.79 -2.49 -9.95
CA LYS A 300 -22.09 -2.26 -11.37
C LYS A 300 -21.06 -2.91 -12.27
N SER A 301 -21.53 -3.71 -13.22
CA SER A 301 -20.69 -4.31 -14.24
C SER A 301 -20.25 -3.27 -15.27
N ILE A 302 -18.96 -3.21 -15.54
CA ILE A 302 -18.35 -2.45 -16.64
C ILE A 302 -17.98 -3.46 -17.72
N VAL A 303 -18.49 -3.26 -18.94
CA VAL A 303 -18.24 -4.14 -20.10
C VAL A 303 -17.11 -3.54 -20.93
N ASP A 304 -16.17 -4.39 -21.32
CA ASP A 304 -15.19 -4.07 -22.35
C ASP A 304 -15.87 -4.19 -23.72
N PRO A 305 -16.10 -3.07 -24.44
CA PRO A 305 -16.80 -3.09 -25.72
C PRO A 305 -16.03 -3.85 -26.81
N ASP A 306 -14.73 -4.00 -26.65
CA ASP A 306 -13.82 -4.62 -27.61
C ASP A 306 -13.83 -6.14 -27.55
N LEU A 307 -14.23 -6.70 -26.41
CA LEU A 307 -14.30 -8.13 -26.14
C LEU A 307 -15.74 -8.62 -25.91
N ASP A 308 -16.69 -7.70 -25.74
CA ASP A 308 -18.07 -7.96 -25.30
C ASP A 308 -18.12 -8.84 -24.03
N LEU A 309 -17.20 -8.55 -23.11
CA LEU A 309 -17.06 -9.24 -21.82
C LEU A 309 -17.13 -8.21 -20.70
N ILE A 310 -17.77 -8.58 -19.59
CA ILE A 310 -17.67 -7.80 -18.35
C ILE A 310 -16.19 -7.73 -17.98
N GLN A 311 -15.61 -6.55 -17.93
CA GLN A 311 -14.23 -6.30 -17.51
C GLN A 311 -14.12 -6.43 -15.99
N LEU A 312 -14.98 -5.70 -15.28
CA LEU A 312 -14.99 -5.64 -13.83
C LEU A 312 -16.39 -5.33 -13.29
N ARG A 313 -16.61 -5.61 -12.01
CA ARG A 313 -17.78 -5.18 -11.24
C ARG A 313 -17.31 -4.13 -10.23
N ALA A 314 -17.54 -2.88 -10.56
CA ALA A 314 -17.20 -1.76 -9.70
C ALA A 314 -18.15 -1.75 -8.50
N ALA A 315 -17.60 -1.88 -7.28
CA ALA A 315 -18.37 -1.66 -6.07
C ALA A 315 -18.58 -0.14 -5.91
N LEU A 316 -19.78 0.28 -5.54
CA LEU A 316 -20.15 1.66 -5.30
C LEU A 316 -20.80 1.76 -3.91
N PRO A 317 -20.49 2.80 -3.12
CA PRO A 317 -21.22 3.06 -1.89
C PRO A 317 -22.71 3.32 -2.16
N ASP A 318 -23.55 3.06 -1.17
CA ASP A 318 -24.98 3.36 -1.28
C ASP A 318 -25.22 4.84 -1.65
N GLY A 319 -26.19 5.06 -2.55
CA GLY A 319 -26.47 6.38 -3.14
C GLY A 319 -25.47 6.88 -4.19
N TRP A 320 -24.37 6.15 -4.46
CA TRP A 320 -23.43 6.51 -5.52
C TRP A 320 -23.84 5.87 -6.84
N ARG A 321 -23.58 6.58 -7.93
CA ARG A 321 -23.90 6.12 -9.29
C ARG A 321 -22.86 6.61 -10.28
N PHE A 322 -22.75 5.94 -11.41
CA PHE A 322 -22.03 6.52 -12.53
C PHE A 322 -22.82 7.70 -13.12
N GLY A 323 -22.11 8.70 -13.62
CA GLY A 323 -22.65 9.79 -14.43
C GLY A 323 -23.35 9.26 -15.67
N GLN A 324 -24.07 10.15 -16.37
CA GLN A 324 -24.83 9.73 -17.55
C GLN A 324 -23.91 9.16 -18.64
N PRO A 325 -24.35 8.12 -19.36
CA PRO A 325 -23.54 7.48 -20.38
C PRO A 325 -23.21 8.45 -21.53
N GLY A 326 -21.91 8.58 -21.79
CA GLY A 326 -21.28 9.29 -22.89
C GLY A 326 -19.82 8.84 -22.98
N ILE A 327 -19.22 8.93 -24.17
CA ILE A 327 -17.91 8.30 -24.51
C ILE A 327 -16.77 8.79 -23.59
N ASP A 328 -16.97 9.89 -22.86
CA ASP A 328 -15.95 10.54 -22.04
C ASP A 328 -16.19 10.61 -20.53
N GLN A 329 -17.25 10.04 -19.94
CA GLN A 329 -17.54 10.28 -18.51
C GLN A 329 -17.90 9.02 -17.71
N LEU A 330 -16.90 8.21 -17.38
CA LEU A 330 -16.94 7.33 -16.20
C LEU A 330 -16.72 8.15 -14.92
N GLN A 331 -17.48 9.23 -14.74
CA GLN A 331 -17.50 9.97 -13.49
C GLN A 331 -18.41 9.21 -12.51
N ILE A 332 -18.04 9.15 -11.23
CA ILE A 332 -18.91 8.65 -10.17
C ILE A 332 -19.51 9.87 -9.46
N ILE A 333 -20.82 9.83 -9.22
CA ILE A 333 -21.58 10.89 -8.55
C ILE A 333 -22.17 10.27 -7.29
N GLY A 334 -21.77 10.77 -6.12
CA GLY A 334 -22.33 10.42 -4.82
C GLY A 334 -23.40 11.43 -4.37
N PRO A 335 -24.01 11.21 -3.19
CA PRO A 335 -24.86 12.19 -2.54
C PRO A 335 -24.06 13.46 -2.17
N ASP A 336 -24.76 14.52 -1.79
CA ASP A 336 -24.16 15.74 -1.23
C ASP A 336 -23.05 16.37 -2.10
N ASN A 337 -23.23 16.37 -3.42
CA ASN A 337 -22.27 16.90 -4.40
C ASN A 337 -20.89 16.20 -4.38
N ILE A 338 -20.83 14.95 -3.91
CA ILE A 338 -19.62 14.14 -4.06
C ILE A 338 -19.46 13.75 -5.52
N THR A 339 -18.27 13.96 -6.08
CA THR A 339 -17.94 13.53 -7.43
C THR A 339 -16.57 12.89 -7.48
N VAL A 340 -16.39 11.88 -8.32
CA VAL A 340 -15.11 11.23 -8.61
C VAL A 340 -14.87 11.23 -10.11
N SER A 341 -13.77 11.80 -10.58
CA SER A 341 -13.41 11.79 -11.99
C SER A 341 -13.06 10.39 -12.47
N LYS A 342 -13.18 10.14 -13.78
CA LYS A 342 -12.49 8.98 -14.37
C LYS A 342 -10.97 9.14 -14.18
N PRO A 343 -10.19 8.06 -14.09
CA PRO A 343 -8.75 8.15 -14.19
C PRO A 343 -8.34 8.78 -15.53
N VAL A 344 -7.61 9.88 -15.49
CA VAL A 344 -7.07 10.54 -16.69
C VAL A 344 -5.56 10.39 -16.72
N THR A 345 -4.97 10.19 -17.90
CA THR A 345 -3.51 10.25 -18.01
C THR A 345 -3.05 11.70 -17.88
N PHE A 346 -2.46 12.03 -16.74
CA PHE A 346 -1.92 13.34 -16.44
C PHE A 346 -0.59 13.60 -17.17
N ALA A 347 0.29 12.59 -17.20
CA ALA A 347 1.57 12.69 -17.89
C ALA A 347 2.03 11.34 -18.46
N LYS A 348 2.75 11.39 -19.59
CA LYS A 348 3.36 10.24 -20.25
C LYS A 348 4.83 10.51 -20.51
N PHE A 349 5.66 9.52 -20.24
CA PHE A 349 7.10 9.64 -20.32
C PHE A 349 7.71 8.42 -21.01
N LEU A 350 8.80 8.64 -21.73
CA LEU A 350 9.71 7.61 -22.18
C LEU A 350 11.11 7.86 -21.63
N TYR A 351 11.86 6.78 -21.44
CA TYR A 351 13.26 6.85 -21.04
C TYR A 351 14.07 5.74 -21.67
N ALA A 352 15.24 6.05 -22.19
CA ALA A 352 16.23 5.06 -22.61
C ALA A 352 17.56 5.35 -21.92
N SER A 353 18.11 4.33 -21.24
CA SER A 353 19.45 4.42 -20.63
C SER A 353 20.54 4.38 -21.69
N ASP A 354 20.34 3.64 -22.79
CA ASP A 354 21.25 3.54 -23.91
C ASP A 354 21.17 4.77 -24.84
N ALA A 355 22.32 5.24 -25.31
CA ALA A 355 22.41 6.44 -26.14
C ALA A 355 21.81 6.25 -27.54
N LEU A 356 21.95 5.06 -28.13
CA LEU A 356 21.39 4.74 -29.44
C LEU A 356 19.86 4.62 -29.36
N ALA A 357 19.36 3.94 -28.31
CA ALA A 357 17.92 3.88 -28.04
C ALA A 357 17.33 5.27 -27.76
N ARG A 358 18.09 6.18 -27.12
CA ARG A 358 17.64 7.57 -26.92
C ARG A 358 17.58 8.36 -28.23
N GLN A 359 18.52 8.11 -29.15
CA GLN A 359 18.53 8.70 -30.49
C GLN A 359 17.44 8.13 -31.41
N SER A 360 16.84 6.99 -31.10
CA SER A 360 15.74 6.42 -31.90
C SER A 360 14.34 6.89 -31.48
N ILE A 361 14.19 7.44 -30.27
CA ILE A 361 12.96 8.10 -29.78
C ILE A 361 12.45 9.27 -30.68
N PRO A 362 13.25 10.10 -31.38
CA PRO A 362 12.80 11.42 -31.85
C PRO A 362 11.96 11.57 -33.16
N SER A 363 11.31 10.56 -33.75
CA SER A 363 10.53 10.81 -35.01
C SER A 363 9.06 10.41 -35.00
N THR A 364 8.57 9.65 -34.03
CA THR A 364 7.18 9.15 -34.01
C THR A 364 6.50 9.29 -32.66
N LEU A 365 7.03 10.15 -31.76
CA LEU A 365 6.41 10.33 -30.45
C LEU A 365 4.99 10.88 -30.60
N PRO A 366 3.98 10.21 -30.00
CA PRO A 366 2.66 10.81 -29.85
C PRO A 366 2.78 12.16 -29.13
N LYS A 367 1.97 13.14 -29.54
CA LYS A 367 1.86 14.43 -28.85
C LYS A 367 1.62 14.20 -27.34
N GLY A 368 2.38 14.89 -26.49
CA GLY A 368 2.23 14.83 -25.03
C GLY A 368 3.10 13.81 -24.30
N VAL A 369 4.03 13.14 -25.00
CA VAL A 369 5.02 12.23 -24.38
C VAL A 369 6.34 12.97 -24.15
N LEU A 370 6.86 12.94 -22.92
CA LEU A 370 8.11 13.57 -22.50
C LEU A 370 9.26 12.55 -22.44
N ILE A 371 10.50 12.95 -22.72
CA ILE A 371 11.69 12.09 -22.56
C ILE A 371 12.36 12.44 -21.24
N GLU A 372 12.11 11.67 -20.18
CA GLU A 372 12.67 11.92 -18.85
C GLU A 372 13.04 10.63 -18.12
N PRO A 373 14.15 10.60 -17.35
CA PRO A 373 14.45 9.49 -16.45
C PRO A 373 13.26 9.11 -15.58
N VAL A 374 13.14 7.81 -15.31
CA VAL A 374 12.11 7.30 -14.40
C VAL A 374 12.32 7.92 -13.02
N MET A 375 11.31 8.64 -12.54
CA MET A 375 11.28 9.26 -11.23
C MET A 375 10.39 8.43 -10.30
N SER A 376 10.68 8.38 -9.00
CA SER A 376 9.73 7.76 -8.05
C SER A 376 8.45 8.60 -7.99
N LEU A 377 7.29 7.97 -7.72
CA LEU A 377 6.04 8.72 -7.58
C LEU A 377 6.12 9.79 -6.48
N SER A 378 6.85 9.53 -5.39
CA SER A 378 7.10 10.50 -4.31
C SER A 378 7.91 11.71 -4.80
N ASP A 379 8.98 11.47 -5.57
CA ASP A 379 9.79 12.56 -6.12
C ASP A 379 8.99 13.35 -7.16
N TYR A 380 8.16 12.69 -7.98
CA TYR A 380 7.28 13.35 -8.94
C TYR A 380 6.26 14.24 -8.24
N LEU A 381 5.66 13.73 -7.16
CA LEU A 381 4.73 14.48 -6.33
C LEU A 381 5.38 15.77 -5.80
N LEU A 382 6.56 15.66 -5.18
CA LEU A 382 7.22 16.80 -4.53
C LEU A 382 7.81 17.81 -5.52
N SER A 383 8.44 17.33 -6.60
CA SER A 383 9.19 18.18 -7.51
C SER A 383 8.39 18.74 -8.68
N ARG A 384 7.27 18.11 -9.07
CA ARG A 384 6.47 18.49 -10.23
C ARG A 384 5.02 18.79 -9.84
N PHE A 385 4.33 17.80 -9.29
CA PHE A 385 2.89 17.90 -9.09
C PHE A 385 2.52 18.98 -8.08
N ILE A 386 3.14 19.02 -6.89
CA ILE A 386 2.83 20.04 -5.88
C ILE A 386 3.10 21.47 -6.37
N PRO A 387 4.29 21.78 -6.92
CA PRO A 387 4.53 23.09 -7.51
C PRO A 387 3.51 23.46 -8.58
N GLU A 388 3.19 22.55 -9.50
CA GLU A 388 2.26 22.81 -10.60
C GLU A 388 0.84 23.11 -10.12
N ILE A 389 0.33 22.33 -9.16
CA ILE A 389 -1.00 22.52 -8.58
C ILE A 389 -1.07 23.83 -7.78
N ARG A 390 -0.02 24.18 -7.04
CA ARG A 390 0.06 25.47 -6.33
C ARG A 390 0.11 26.66 -7.28
N GLU A 391 0.93 26.58 -8.34
CA GLU A 391 1.13 27.66 -9.29
C GLU A 391 -0.13 27.90 -10.15
N LYS A 392 -0.74 26.83 -10.66
CA LYS A 392 -1.85 26.95 -11.61
C LYS A 392 -3.20 27.16 -10.96
N LEU A 393 -3.42 26.59 -9.77
CA LEU A 393 -4.75 26.53 -9.15
C LEU A 393 -4.80 27.20 -7.79
N ASN A 394 -3.65 27.60 -7.25
CA ASN A 394 -3.54 28.17 -5.90
C ASN A 394 -4.08 27.23 -4.80
N TYR A 395 -3.99 25.92 -5.02
CA TYR A 395 -4.41 24.93 -4.01
C TYR A 395 -3.31 24.75 -2.96
N ARG A 396 -3.71 24.63 -1.70
CA ARG A 396 -2.80 24.34 -0.59
C ARG A 396 -2.73 22.84 -0.33
N PHE A 397 -1.58 22.24 -0.60
CA PHE A 397 -1.28 20.86 -0.21
C PHE A 397 -1.42 20.67 1.30
N LEU A 398 -2.17 19.65 1.72
CA LEU A 398 -2.40 19.30 3.12
C LEU A 398 -1.60 18.08 3.55
N THR A 399 -1.77 16.97 2.84
CA THR A 399 -1.11 15.70 3.17
C THR A 399 -1.05 14.77 1.97
N SER A 400 -0.21 13.75 2.06
CA SER A 400 -0.16 12.62 1.14
C SER A 400 -0.02 11.32 1.91
N TYR A 401 -0.66 10.27 1.40
CA TYR A 401 -0.59 8.94 1.98
C TYR A 401 -0.70 7.87 0.90
N PRO A 402 -0.30 6.65 1.20
CA PRO A 402 -0.30 5.54 0.26
C PRO A 402 -1.72 5.04 0.04
N THR A 403 -1.95 4.51 -1.15
CA THR A 403 -3.26 4.01 -1.57
C THR A 403 -3.10 2.60 -2.14
N PRO A 404 -2.75 1.60 -1.31
CA PRO A 404 -2.47 0.23 -1.77
C PRO A 404 -3.65 -0.40 -2.54
N GLU A 405 -4.88 -0.02 -2.20
CA GLU A 405 -6.08 -0.45 -2.92
C GLU A 405 -6.06 -0.04 -4.41
N PHE A 406 -5.50 1.13 -4.75
CA PHE A 406 -5.34 1.58 -6.13
C PHE A 406 -4.22 0.83 -6.85
N ILE A 407 -3.15 0.46 -6.14
CA ILE A 407 -2.05 -0.36 -6.69
C ILE A 407 -2.59 -1.72 -7.10
N ARG A 408 -3.38 -2.37 -6.24
CA ARG A 408 -3.96 -3.69 -6.52
C ARG A 408 -4.86 -3.63 -7.76
N LEU A 409 -5.86 -2.74 -7.75
CA LEU A 409 -6.80 -2.60 -8.87
C LEU A 409 -6.07 -2.30 -10.19
N SER A 410 -5.13 -1.36 -10.18
CA SER A 410 -4.37 -0.98 -11.37
C SER A 410 -3.50 -2.13 -11.88
N ARG A 411 -2.88 -2.92 -11.00
CA ARG A 411 -2.08 -4.09 -11.38
C ARG A 411 -2.92 -5.14 -12.05
N ASP A 412 -4.07 -5.44 -11.47
CA ASP A 412 -4.95 -6.49 -11.97
C ASP A 412 -5.55 -6.10 -13.34
N ILE A 413 -5.72 -4.80 -13.63
CA ILE A 413 -6.18 -4.30 -14.95
C ILE A 413 -5.01 -4.18 -15.96
N SER A 414 -3.78 -3.93 -15.49
CA SER A 414 -2.61 -3.67 -16.35
C SER A 414 -2.01 -4.93 -17.01
N VAL A 415 -2.57 -6.12 -16.76
CA VAL A 415 -2.09 -7.40 -17.35
C VAL A 415 -2.23 -7.42 -18.89
N THR A 416 -2.90 -6.43 -19.47
CA THR A 416 -3.07 -6.27 -20.92
C THR A 416 -1.83 -5.74 -21.65
N ALA A 417 -0.78 -5.28 -20.95
CA ALA A 417 0.41 -4.66 -21.53
C ALA A 417 1.53 -5.64 -21.96
N GLY A 418 1.17 -6.86 -22.36
CA GLY A 418 2.11 -7.88 -22.87
C GLY A 418 2.98 -8.54 -21.80
N ASN A 419 4.16 -9.05 -22.19
CA ASN A 419 5.08 -9.79 -21.30
C ASN A 419 5.79 -8.92 -20.25
N ALA A 420 5.68 -7.60 -20.35
CA ALA A 420 6.29 -6.69 -19.38
C ALA A 420 5.45 -6.67 -18.11
N LYS A 421 6.06 -6.97 -16.96
CA LYS A 421 5.42 -6.80 -15.65
C LYS A 421 5.51 -5.32 -15.27
N PRO A 422 4.41 -4.54 -15.32
CA PRO A 422 4.47 -3.14 -14.93
C PRO A 422 4.76 -3.03 -13.44
N ARG A 423 5.62 -2.08 -13.07
CA ARG A 423 5.70 -1.60 -11.70
C ARG A 423 4.64 -0.52 -11.52
N ILE A 424 3.83 -0.66 -10.48
CA ILE A 424 2.74 0.27 -10.18
C ILE A 424 2.90 0.78 -8.76
N ASP A 425 2.86 2.10 -8.62
CA ASP A 425 2.89 2.82 -7.36
C ASP A 425 1.68 3.77 -7.32
N ALA A 426 1.08 4.02 -6.15
CA ALA A 426 -0.03 4.96 -6.01
C ALA A 426 0.03 5.75 -4.71
N ILE A 427 -0.30 7.04 -4.79
CA ILE A 427 -0.32 7.99 -3.66
C ILE A 427 -1.62 8.81 -3.73
N GLY A 428 -2.35 8.82 -2.62
CA GLY A 428 -3.44 9.74 -2.36
C GLY A 428 -2.90 11.06 -1.81
N THR A 429 -3.49 12.17 -2.24
CA THR A 429 -3.12 13.52 -1.82
C THR A 429 -4.36 14.32 -1.47
N GLU A 430 -4.24 15.21 -0.49
CA GLU A 430 -5.33 16.08 -0.07
C GLU A 430 -4.93 17.54 -0.20
N TRP A 431 -5.88 18.34 -0.67
CA TRP A 431 -5.68 19.73 -1.06
C TRP A 431 -6.79 20.58 -0.50
N GLN A 432 -6.46 21.82 -0.15
CA GLN A 432 -7.46 22.84 0.14
C GLN A 432 -7.52 23.84 -1.01
N THR A 433 -8.71 24.07 -1.55
CA THR A 433 -8.94 25.09 -2.59
C THR A 433 -8.89 26.50 -1.99
N PRO A 434 -8.77 27.57 -2.81
CA PRO A 434 -8.86 28.95 -2.33
C PRO A 434 -10.17 29.25 -1.58
N GLU A 435 -11.26 28.59 -1.95
CA GLU A 435 -12.59 28.70 -1.34
C GLU A 435 -12.69 27.93 0.00
N GLY A 436 -11.66 27.14 0.34
CA GLY A 436 -11.57 26.39 1.58
C GLY A 436 -12.17 24.98 1.53
N GLU A 437 -12.60 24.51 0.35
CA GLU A 437 -13.04 23.14 0.11
C GLU A 437 -11.84 22.19 0.17
N ILE A 438 -12.11 20.90 0.42
CA ILE A 438 -11.05 19.88 0.46
C ILE A 438 -11.24 18.95 -0.74
N VAL A 439 -10.15 18.71 -1.47
CA VAL A 439 -10.10 17.86 -2.66
C VAL A 439 -9.13 16.71 -2.42
N PHE A 440 -9.53 15.51 -2.81
CA PHE A 440 -8.67 14.35 -2.86
C PHE A 440 -8.19 14.12 -4.29
N ALA A 441 -6.92 13.80 -4.45
CA ALA A 441 -6.36 13.40 -5.73
C ALA A 441 -5.50 12.15 -5.56
N SER A 442 -5.84 11.08 -6.28
CA SER A 442 -5.02 9.86 -6.39
C SER A 442 -4.13 9.95 -7.62
N LEU A 443 -2.83 9.81 -7.40
CA LEU A 443 -1.83 9.66 -8.45
C LEU A 443 -1.44 8.20 -8.54
N THR A 444 -1.55 7.60 -9.72
CA THR A 444 -1.09 6.24 -9.99
C THR A 444 0.00 6.27 -11.04
N GLN A 445 1.20 5.82 -10.68
CA GLN A 445 2.32 5.64 -11.60
C GLN A 445 2.32 4.23 -12.15
N THR A 446 2.36 4.11 -13.48
CA THR A 446 2.61 2.83 -14.15
C THR A 446 3.92 2.92 -14.90
N LEU A 447 4.90 2.09 -14.55
CA LEU A 447 6.20 1.96 -15.19
C LEU A 447 6.30 0.61 -15.90
N ILE A 448 6.43 0.65 -17.22
CA ILE A 448 6.59 -0.50 -18.10
C ILE A 448 8.07 -0.61 -18.46
N PRO A 449 8.80 -1.62 -17.95
CA PRO A 449 10.18 -1.84 -18.34
C PRO A 449 10.28 -2.34 -19.79
N PRO A 450 11.40 -2.09 -20.48
CA PRO A 450 11.61 -2.63 -21.80
C PRO A 450 11.71 -4.17 -21.77
N PRO A 451 11.30 -4.86 -22.85
CA PRO A 451 11.39 -6.32 -22.92
C PRO A 451 12.83 -6.83 -23.02
N SER A 452 13.78 -5.97 -23.39
CA SER A 452 15.21 -6.29 -23.50
C SER A 452 16.08 -5.25 -22.80
N PRO A 453 17.26 -5.63 -22.29
CA PRO A 453 18.25 -4.68 -21.78
C PRO A 453 18.56 -3.60 -22.82
N GLY A 454 18.61 -2.33 -22.40
CA GLY A 454 18.87 -1.19 -23.28
C GLY A 454 17.66 -0.67 -24.06
N GLY A 455 16.46 -1.24 -23.88
CA GLY A 455 15.24 -0.73 -24.51
C GLY A 455 14.68 0.53 -23.84
N ILE A 456 13.52 0.97 -24.35
CA ILE A 456 12.83 2.18 -23.87
C ILE A 456 11.85 1.80 -22.75
N TYR A 457 12.02 2.41 -21.57
CA TYR A 457 11.03 2.43 -20.51
C TYR A 457 9.89 3.37 -20.90
N SER A 458 8.66 2.94 -20.66
CA SER A 458 7.48 3.81 -20.74
C SER A 458 6.91 3.97 -19.34
N TRP A 459 6.66 5.19 -18.90
CA TRP A 459 5.96 5.41 -17.65
C TRP A 459 4.91 6.50 -17.74
N THR A 460 3.84 6.36 -16.98
CA THR A 460 2.70 7.27 -17.01
C THR A 460 2.25 7.60 -15.61
N ILE A 461 1.69 8.80 -15.45
CA ILE A 461 1.00 9.24 -14.24
C ILE A 461 -0.47 9.38 -14.60
N GLN A 462 -1.33 8.65 -13.90
CA GLN A 462 -2.76 8.81 -13.96
C GLN A 462 -3.24 9.60 -12.74
N LEU A 463 -4.23 10.46 -12.95
CA LEU A 463 -4.86 11.29 -11.92
C LEU A 463 -6.33 10.91 -11.81
N THR A 464 -6.79 10.67 -10.59
CA THR A 464 -8.22 10.56 -10.25
C THR A 464 -8.53 11.55 -9.15
N GLN A 465 -9.57 12.35 -9.31
CA GLN A 465 -9.95 13.38 -8.35
C GLN A 465 -11.27 13.04 -7.69
N LEU A 466 -11.37 13.25 -6.38
CA LEU A 466 -12.63 13.23 -5.64
C LEU A 466 -12.86 14.61 -5.02
N ASN A 467 -14.01 15.20 -5.34
CA ASN A 467 -14.50 16.45 -4.73
C ASN A 467 -15.64 16.11 -3.78
N ALA A 468 -15.62 16.69 -2.57
CA ALA A 468 -16.69 16.53 -1.60
C ALA A 468 -16.76 17.75 -0.67
N PRO A 469 -17.94 18.11 -0.14
CA PRO A 469 -18.04 19.11 0.91
C PRO A 469 -17.17 18.77 2.11
N ARG A 470 -16.66 19.79 2.79
CA ARG A 470 -15.70 19.62 3.91
C ARG A 470 -16.21 18.70 5.02
N ASN A 471 -17.50 18.70 5.32
CA ASN A 471 -18.13 17.84 6.32
C ASN A 471 -18.26 16.38 5.86
N GLU A 472 -18.39 16.13 4.56
CA GLU A 472 -18.53 14.78 3.99
C GLU A 472 -17.21 14.18 3.52
N PHE A 473 -16.16 15.01 3.38
CA PHE A 473 -14.89 14.65 2.73
C PHE A 473 -14.27 13.35 3.23
N ARG A 474 -14.17 13.17 4.56
CA ARG A 474 -13.58 11.95 5.15
C ARG A 474 -14.41 10.71 4.82
N LYS A 475 -15.72 10.79 5.05
CA LYS A 475 -16.67 9.73 4.72
C LYS A 475 -16.63 9.38 3.22
N ALA A 476 -16.53 10.38 2.36
CA ALA A 476 -16.47 10.20 0.91
C ALA A 476 -15.18 9.49 0.47
N ILE A 477 -14.02 9.87 1.01
CA ILE A 477 -12.75 9.18 0.74
C ILE A 477 -12.81 7.73 1.22
N ASP A 478 -13.24 7.50 2.46
CA ASP A 478 -13.25 6.15 3.02
C ASP A 478 -14.21 5.23 2.24
N ALA A 479 -15.37 5.76 1.86
CA ALA A 479 -16.33 5.07 1.00
C ALA A 479 -15.74 4.76 -0.39
N TYR A 480 -15.06 5.74 -1.00
CA TYR A 480 -14.42 5.54 -2.30
C TYR A 480 -13.28 4.51 -2.25
N ARG A 481 -12.40 4.60 -1.25
CA ARG A 481 -11.30 3.63 -1.05
C ARG A 481 -11.85 2.23 -0.82
N LYS A 482 -12.91 2.07 0.00
CA LYS A 482 -13.60 0.79 0.18
C LYS A 482 -14.22 0.28 -1.13
N SER A 483 -14.72 1.17 -1.98
CA SER A 483 -15.26 0.85 -3.31
C SER A 483 -14.18 0.31 -4.27
N ILE A 484 -13.01 0.97 -4.33
CA ILE A 484 -11.84 0.45 -5.06
C ILE A 484 -11.40 -0.89 -4.47
N ASP A 485 -11.36 -1.00 -3.14
CA ASP A 485 -10.97 -2.22 -2.44
C ASP A 485 -11.93 -3.41 -2.66
N SER A 486 -13.21 -3.12 -2.92
CA SER A 486 -14.24 -4.15 -3.12
C SER A 486 -14.51 -4.44 -4.61
N THR A 487 -13.84 -3.76 -5.54
CA THR A 487 -14.06 -3.96 -6.98
C THR A 487 -13.55 -5.33 -7.42
N GLU A 488 -14.38 -6.09 -8.15
CA GLU A 488 -14.08 -7.44 -8.61
C GLU A 488 -13.69 -7.41 -10.10
N ILE A 489 -12.58 -8.04 -10.48
CA ILE A 489 -12.18 -8.16 -11.89
C ILE A 489 -12.63 -9.51 -12.45
N ASN A 490 -13.15 -9.51 -13.68
CA ASN A 490 -13.53 -10.75 -14.34
C ASN A 490 -12.28 -11.48 -14.84
N PRO A 491 -11.97 -12.68 -14.31
CA PRO A 491 -10.78 -13.43 -14.73
C PRO A 491 -10.86 -13.91 -16.18
N VAL A 492 -12.07 -14.13 -16.74
CA VAL A 492 -12.24 -14.55 -18.14
C VAL A 492 -11.90 -13.40 -19.08
N TRP A 493 -12.37 -12.19 -18.77
CA TRP A 493 -11.96 -10.99 -19.49
C TRP A 493 -10.45 -10.81 -19.42
N LEU A 494 -9.84 -10.98 -18.25
CA LEU A 494 -8.40 -10.83 -18.06
C LEU A 494 -7.59 -11.77 -18.96
N GLN A 495 -8.01 -13.03 -19.07
CA GLN A 495 -7.41 -14.01 -19.98
C GLN A 495 -7.60 -13.62 -21.46
N ALA A 496 -8.80 -13.20 -21.85
CA ALA A 496 -9.10 -12.78 -23.21
C ALA A 496 -8.31 -11.51 -23.62
N ALA A 497 -8.20 -10.55 -22.71
CA ALA A 497 -7.45 -9.32 -22.92
C ALA A 497 -5.94 -9.57 -23.04
N ALA A 498 -5.39 -10.48 -22.21
CA ALA A 498 -4.01 -10.94 -22.35
C ALA A 498 -3.76 -11.65 -23.69
N ALA A 499 -4.71 -12.48 -24.16
CA ALA A 499 -4.62 -13.15 -25.46
C ALA A 499 -4.70 -12.16 -26.64
N LYS A 500 -5.52 -11.11 -26.55
CA LYS A 500 -5.63 -10.05 -27.57
C LYS A 500 -4.37 -9.18 -27.67
N GLY A 501 -3.63 -9.02 -26.56
CA GLY A 501 -2.42 -8.19 -26.45
C GLY A 501 -1.18 -8.64 -27.26
N GLY A 502 -1.25 -9.76 -28.00
CA GLY A 502 -0.41 -9.93 -29.20
C GLY A 502 1.00 -10.53 -29.03
N ASN A 503 1.25 -11.40 -28.06
CA ASN A 503 2.37 -12.36 -28.14
C ASN A 503 1.86 -13.73 -27.69
N GLY A 504 1.51 -14.62 -28.64
CA GLY A 504 0.97 -15.98 -28.39
C GLY A 504 1.88 -16.95 -27.60
N THR A 505 2.84 -16.45 -26.84
CA THR A 505 3.52 -17.14 -25.75
C THR A 505 2.61 -17.15 -24.52
N ALA A 506 2.42 -18.35 -23.96
CA ALA A 506 1.66 -18.68 -22.75
C ALA A 506 1.23 -17.48 -21.92
N VAL A 507 -0.10 -17.39 -21.66
CA VAL A 507 -0.64 -16.68 -20.48
C VAL A 507 0.40 -16.86 -19.39
N PRO A 508 1.03 -15.79 -18.86
CA PRO A 508 1.96 -15.96 -17.77
C PRO A 508 1.19 -16.84 -16.80
N GLN A 509 1.67 -18.08 -16.55
CA GLN A 509 1.12 -18.89 -15.50
C GLN A 509 0.98 -17.89 -14.37
N PHE A 510 -0.26 -17.62 -13.97
CA PHE A 510 -0.53 -16.83 -12.79
C PHE A 510 0.31 -17.54 -11.76
N ASN A 511 1.50 -16.97 -11.50
CA ASN A 511 2.48 -17.53 -10.61
C ASN A 511 1.76 -17.39 -9.31
N THR A 512 1.03 -18.45 -8.96
CA THR A 512 0.72 -18.93 -7.64
C THR A 512 1.05 -17.86 -6.63
N ASP A 513 0.19 -16.85 -6.53
CA ASP A 513 0.02 -16.22 -5.25
C ASP A 513 -0.38 -17.39 -4.34
N PRO A 514 0.40 -17.77 -3.32
CA PRO A 514 0.07 -18.89 -2.46
C PRO A 514 -1.34 -18.73 -1.85
N LEU A 515 -1.85 -17.49 -1.77
CA LEU A 515 -3.21 -17.17 -1.31
C LEU A 515 -4.31 -17.48 -2.34
N LEU A 516 -4.01 -17.52 -3.65
CA LEU A 516 -4.97 -17.84 -4.72
C LEU A 516 -4.83 -19.27 -5.24
N ALA A 517 -3.67 -19.90 -5.04
CA ALA A 517 -3.40 -21.28 -5.47
C ALA A 517 -3.85 -22.35 -4.45
N ALA A 518 -4.10 -21.97 -3.19
CA ALA A 518 -4.40 -22.92 -2.12
C ALA A 518 -5.75 -23.65 -2.27
N ASP A 519 -6.69 -23.11 -3.05
CA ASP A 519 -7.99 -23.75 -3.24
C ASP A 519 -8.64 -23.42 -4.60
N PRO A 520 -8.42 -24.26 -5.63
CA PRO A 520 -9.10 -24.15 -6.91
C PRO A 520 -10.64 -24.17 -6.80
N GLN A 521 -11.20 -24.79 -5.75
CA GLN A 521 -12.66 -24.82 -5.55
C GLN A 521 -13.19 -23.46 -5.11
N ILE A 522 -12.50 -22.73 -4.23
CA ILE A 522 -12.89 -21.36 -3.84
C ILE A 522 -12.84 -20.42 -5.06
N HIS A 523 -11.86 -20.61 -5.93
CA HIS A 523 -11.77 -19.87 -7.19
C HIS A 523 -12.96 -20.16 -8.12
N TRP A 524 -13.28 -21.43 -8.35
CA TRP A 524 -14.46 -21.83 -9.14
C TRP A 524 -15.79 -21.41 -8.51
N GLN A 525 -15.88 -21.40 -7.18
CA GLN A 525 -17.04 -20.89 -6.45
C GLN A 525 -17.20 -19.37 -6.66
N ARG A 526 -16.11 -18.59 -6.66
CA ARG A 526 -16.15 -17.15 -7.00
C ARG A 526 -16.59 -16.93 -8.45
N ILE A 527 -16.07 -17.70 -9.40
CA ILE A 527 -16.48 -17.62 -10.81
C ILE A 527 -17.97 -17.98 -10.98
N ASN A 528 -18.43 -19.07 -10.36
CA ASN A 528 -19.83 -19.48 -10.42
C ASN A 528 -20.76 -18.50 -9.68
N ALA A 529 -20.30 -17.86 -8.60
CA ALA A 529 -21.02 -16.80 -7.91
C ALA A 529 -21.16 -15.55 -8.80
N ILE A 530 -20.12 -15.17 -9.56
CA ILE A 530 -20.19 -14.07 -10.52
C ILE A 530 -21.20 -14.39 -11.63
N TYR A 531 -21.14 -15.58 -12.23
CA TYR A 531 -22.07 -15.96 -13.30
C TYR A 531 -23.52 -16.12 -12.84
N SER A 532 -23.76 -16.67 -11.64
CA SER A 532 -25.11 -16.84 -11.08
C SER A 532 -25.75 -15.52 -10.67
N ARG A 533 -24.97 -14.59 -10.08
CA ARG A 533 -25.45 -13.23 -9.75
C ARG A 533 -25.73 -12.40 -11.00
N ASN A 534 -24.90 -12.49 -12.04
CA ASN A 534 -25.11 -11.76 -13.29
C ASN A 534 -26.41 -12.13 -14.01
N ARG A 535 -26.88 -13.39 -13.91
CA ARG A 535 -28.20 -13.79 -14.45
C ARG A 535 -29.36 -13.20 -13.64
N ALA A 536 -29.20 -12.99 -12.34
CA ALA A 536 -30.20 -12.34 -11.52
C ALA A 536 -30.24 -10.81 -11.77
N ASP A 537 -29.08 -10.17 -11.88
CA ASP A 537 -28.94 -8.72 -12.07
C ASP A 537 -29.45 -8.26 -13.46
N THR A 538 -29.17 -9.00 -14.53
CA THR A 538 -29.70 -8.70 -15.89
C THR A 538 -31.22 -8.74 -15.98
N THR A 539 -31.87 -9.55 -15.15
CA THR A 539 -33.34 -9.66 -15.11
C THR A 539 -33.97 -8.50 -14.32
N ALA A 540 -33.28 -8.00 -13.30
CA ALA A 540 -33.72 -6.84 -12.52
C ALA A 540 -33.45 -5.51 -13.24
N ASP A 541 -32.28 -5.36 -13.86
CA ASP A 541 -31.89 -4.15 -14.60
C ASP A 541 -32.77 -3.93 -15.84
N ASP A 542 -33.21 -4.99 -16.52
CA ASP A 542 -34.12 -4.89 -17.67
C ASP A 542 -35.56 -4.51 -17.25
N ILE A 543 -35.97 -4.79 -16.01
CA ILE A 543 -37.28 -4.39 -15.45
C ILE A 543 -37.24 -2.94 -14.94
N TYR A 544 -36.17 -2.54 -14.24
CA TYR A 544 -36.03 -1.18 -13.72
C TYR A 544 -35.68 -0.16 -14.81
N GLY A 545 -34.93 -0.54 -15.85
CA GLY A 545 -34.65 0.32 -17.01
C GLY A 545 -35.92 0.73 -17.76
N LYS A 546 -36.86 -0.21 -17.95
CA LYS A 546 -38.15 0.06 -18.61
C LYS A 546 -39.08 0.97 -17.79
N ILE A 547 -38.95 0.97 -16.46
CA ILE A 547 -39.74 1.84 -15.56
C ILE A 547 -39.12 3.24 -15.44
N ALA A 548 -37.79 3.36 -15.55
CA ALA A 548 -37.07 4.63 -15.54
C ALA A 548 -37.29 5.43 -16.85
N ASP A 549 -37.30 4.77 -18.01
CA ASP A 549 -37.51 5.43 -19.31
C ASP A 549 -38.92 6.03 -19.45
N ILE A 550 -39.94 5.38 -18.86
CA ILE A 550 -41.33 5.88 -18.85
C ILE A 550 -41.46 7.16 -18.00
N ASN A 551 -40.64 7.33 -16.97
CA ASN A 551 -40.68 8.50 -16.09
C ASN A 551 -39.70 9.62 -16.50
N HIS A 552 -38.68 9.34 -17.31
CA HIS A 552 -37.61 10.29 -17.65
C HIS A 552 -37.97 11.24 -18.82
N SER A 553 -38.78 10.80 -19.78
CA SER A 553 -39.17 11.62 -20.95
C SER A 553 -40.04 12.84 -20.58
N ALA A 554 -40.77 12.79 -19.46
CA ALA A 554 -41.62 13.88 -18.98
C ALA A 554 -40.87 14.96 -18.15
N TYR A 555 -39.66 14.65 -17.63
CA TYR A 555 -38.92 15.54 -16.73
C TYR A 555 -37.82 16.36 -17.44
N LEU A 556 -37.24 15.83 -18.53
CA LEU A 556 -36.13 16.48 -19.24
C LEU A 556 -36.52 17.76 -20.02
N THR A 557 -37.80 18.09 -20.17
CA THR A 557 -38.20 19.23 -21.00
C THR A 557 -38.17 20.58 -20.27
N ARG A 558 -37.90 20.69 -18.96
CA ARG A 558 -38.15 21.99 -18.26
C ARG A 558 -37.23 22.57 -17.19
N SER A 559 -36.16 21.94 -16.63
CA SER A 559 -35.62 22.55 -15.39
C SER A 559 -34.14 22.67 -15.04
N ASN A 560 -33.09 22.13 -15.69
CA ASN A 560 -31.73 22.31 -15.11
C ASN A 560 -30.55 22.46 -16.09
N LEU A 561 -30.59 23.48 -16.94
CA LEU A 561 -29.48 23.87 -17.84
C LEU A 561 -28.67 25.09 -17.35
N ILE A 562 -28.81 25.57 -16.12
CA ILE A 562 -28.14 26.79 -15.66
C ILE A 562 -27.72 26.62 -14.18
N GLY A 563 -26.41 26.47 -13.89
CA GLY A 563 -25.89 26.91 -12.59
C GLY A 563 -24.64 26.26 -11.95
N GLN A 564 -24.27 25.00 -12.17
CA GLN A 564 -23.28 24.34 -11.27
C GLN A 564 -22.19 23.48 -11.93
N GLY A 565 -21.97 23.59 -13.24
CA GLY A 565 -20.96 22.78 -13.95
C GLY A 565 -19.58 23.42 -14.17
N GLN A 566 -19.38 24.71 -13.91
CA GLN A 566 -18.20 25.43 -14.42
C GLN A 566 -17.02 25.58 -13.45
N THR A 567 -17.16 25.25 -12.17
CA THR A 567 -16.06 25.42 -11.18
C THR A 567 -15.18 24.18 -11.01
N GLY A 568 -15.58 23.01 -11.53
CA GLY A 568 -14.86 21.74 -11.36
C GLY A 568 -13.86 21.38 -12.48
N ASP A 569 -13.83 22.12 -13.59
CA ASP A 569 -13.08 21.76 -14.81
C ASP A 569 -11.67 22.38 -14.93
N THR A 570 -11.22 23.17 -13.95
CA THR A 570 -9.94 23.92 -14.02
C THR A 570 -8.69 23.05 -13.87
N LEU A 571 -8.79 21.86 -13.26
CA LEU A 571 -7.69 20.87 -13.21
C LEU A 571 -7.51 20.11 -14.53
N LEU A 572 -8.58 19.95 -15.29
CA LEU A 572 -8.64 19.10 -16.48
C LEU A 572 -8.56 19.91 -17.79
N SER A 573 -8.82 21.22 -17.72
CA SER A 573 -8.76 22.15 -18.86
C SER A 573 -7.48 23.00 -18.80
N GLY A 574 -6.32 22.36 -18.93
CA GLY A 574 -5.18 23.08 -19.51
C GLY A 574 -5.54 23.36 -20.97
N GLU A 575 -6.16 24.49 -21.27
CA GLU A 575 -6.33 24.94 -22.64
C GLU A 575 -4.94 25.29 -23.18
N PHE A 576 -4.59 24.77 -24.36
CA PHE A 576 -3.36 25.14 -25.06
C PHE A 576 -3.73 25.42 -26.50
N HIS A 577 -3.24 26.54 -27.04
CA HIS A 577 -3.33 26.77 -28.48
C HIS A 577 -2.14 26.13 -29.19
N ILE A 578 -2.39 25.71 -30.43
CA ILE A 578 -1.35 25.31 -31.36
C ILE A 578 -1.06 26.51 -32.25
N VAL A 579 0.18 26.98 -32.20
CA VAL A 579 0.70 27.95 -33.17
C VAL A 579 1.56 27.23 -34.18
N SER A 580 1.50 27.66 -35.44
CA SER A 580 2.29 27.07 -36.52
C SER A 580 3.34 28.06 -36.99
N ASN A 581 4.52 27.56 -37.29
CA ASN A 581 5.55 28.34 -37.98
C ASN A 581 5.06 28.53 -39.42
N PRO A 582 4.81 29.76 -39.89
CA PRO A 582 4.37 29.98 -41.26
C PRO A 582 5.42 29.57 -42.29
N ASP A 583 6.72 29.55 -41.91
CA ASP A 583 7.83 29.26 -42.82
C ASP A 583 8.22 27.78 -42.85
N SER A 584 8.19 27.08 -41.71
CA SER A 584 8.57 25.65 -41.60
C SER A 584 7.39 24.69 -41.49
N GLY A 585 6.19 25.16 -41.18
CA GLY A 585 5.02 24.32 -40.91
C GLY A 585 5.05 23.61 -39.55
N GLU A 586 6.07 23.82 -38.73
CA GLU A 586 6.21 23.20 -37.40
C GLU A 586 5.17 23.76 -36.42
N GLN A 587 4.56 22.87 -35.63
CA GLN A 587 3.49 23.22 -34.70
C GLN A 587 3.98 23.17 -33.25
N TYR A 588 3.67 24.21 -32.48
CA TYR A 588 4.09 24.31 -31.08
C TYR A 588 2.91 24.53 -30.15
N ARG A 589 2.91 23.76 -29.06
CA ARG A 589 1.98 23.96 -27.94
C ARG A 589 2.49 25.13 -27.08
N ILE A 590 1.61 26.10 -26.86
CA ILE A 590 1.85 27.31 -26.07
C ILE A 590 0.73 27.48 -25.03
N ASN A 591 1.05 28.17 -23.93
CA ASN A 591 0.08 28.48 -22.87
C ASN A 591 -0.87 29.59 -23.36
N THR A 592 -2.16 29.49 -23.05
CA THR A 592 -3.25 30.35 -23.58
C THR A 592 -3.28 31.78 -23.03
N ASN A 593 -2.51 32.06 -21.99
CA ASN A 593 -2.59 33.34 -21.28
C ASN A 593 -1.74 34.48 -21.91
N SER A 594 -1.32 34.37 -23.16
CA SER A 594 -0.60 35.45 -23.85
C SER A 594 -1.03 35.56 -25.31
N LYS A 595 -1.07 36.78 -25.85
CA LYS A 595 -1.50 37.03 -27.25
C LYS A 595 -0.41 36.85 -28.30
N TYR A 596 0.87 37.02 -27.94
CA TYR A 596 2.01 36.97 -28.85
C TYR A 596 3.03 35.95 -28.39
N HIS A 597 3.55 35.15 -29.34
CA HIS A 597 4.47 34.06 -29.05
C HIS A 597 5.68 34.10 -29.97
N TRP A 598 6.86 34.06 -29.36
CA TRP A 598 8.14 34.04 -30.03
C TRP A 598 8.84 32.73 -29.77
N ILE A 599 9.44 32.15 -30.81
CA ILE A 599 10.22 30.91 -30.72
C ILE A 599 11.60 31.17 -31.32
N SER A 600 12.65 30.79 -30.59
CA SER A 600 14.02 30.91 -31.08
C SER A 600 14.41 29.72 -31.97
N SER A 601 15.48 29.87 -32.74
CA SER A 601 16.07 28.77 -33.52
C SER A 601 16.49 27.55 -32.68
N GLU A 602 16.67 27.72 -31.37
CA GLU A 602 17.01 26.64 -30.41
C GLU A 602 15.76 26.03 -29.75
N GLY A 603 14.55 26.46 -30.14
CA GLY A 603 13.28 25.97 -29.59
C GLY A 603 12.92 26.58 -28.23
N GLN A 604 13.60 27.64 -27.79
CA GLN A 604 13.22 28.38 -26.59
C GLN A 604 11.96 29.21 -26.88
N LYS A 605 11.04 29.28 -25.91
CA LYS A 605 9.73 29.90 -26.08
C LYS A 605 9.60 31.12 -25.18
N LEU A 606 9.08 32.21 -25.75
CA LEU A 606 8.76 33.42 -25.01
C LEU A 606 7.33 33.85 -25.38
N SER A 607 6.50 34.12 -24.38
CA SER A 607 5.12 34.56 -24.57
C SER A 607 4.90 35.92 -23.89
N THR A 608 4.13 36.79 -24.53
CA THR A 608 3.87 38.14 -24.04
C THR A 608 2.52 38.66 -24.52
N ASP A 609 1.89 39.53 -23.73
CA ASP A 609 0.71 40.28 -24.14
C ASP A 609 1.04 41.64 -24.76
N ASN A 610 2.32 42.05 -24.74
CA ASN A 610 2.72 43.32 -25.29
C ASN A 610 2.92 43.21 -26.82
N PRO A 611 2.05 43.85 -27.64
CA PRO A 611 2.16 43.79 -29.11
C PRO A 611 3.44 44.41 -29.66
N SER A 612 4.10 45.26 -28.87
CA SER A 612 5.33 45.96 -29.26
C SER A 612 6.60 45.27 -28.77
N PHE A 613 6.47 44.17 -28.04
CA PHE A 613 7.63 43.44 -27.55
C PHE A 613 8.27 42.62 -28.67
N ASP A 614 9.52 42.95 -28.98
CA ASP A 614 10.39 42.18 -29.88
C ASP A 614 11.58 41.65 -29.07
N PRO A 615 11.77 40.33 -28.91
CA PRO A 615 12.91 39.79 -28.19
C PRO A 615 14.25 40.22 -28.81
N ARG A 616 14.30 40.54 -30.10
CA ARG A 616 15.51 41.02 -30.78
C ARG A 616 15.92 42.43 -30.33
N SER A 617 14.99 43.21 -29.75
CA SER A 617 15.33 44.51 -29.17
C SER A 617 16.02 44.40 -27.81
N VAL A 618 15.93 43.25 -27.12
CA VAL A 618 16.56 43.02 -25.81
C VAL A 618 18.00 42.52 -25.99
N ASP A 619 18.98 43.24 -25.45
CA ASP A 619 20.42 42.93 -25.65
C ASP A 619 20.80 41.48 -25.34
N LYS A 620 20.18 40.87 -24.33
CA LYS A 620 20.44 39.47 -23.91
C LYS A 620 19.81 38.42 -24.81
N LEU A 621 18.78 38.77 -25.58
CA LEU A 621 18.02 37.85 -26.44
C LEU A 621 18.36 38.04 -27.92
N ARG A 622 19.04 39.14 -28.27
CA ARG A 622 19.44 39.50 -29.64
C ARG A 622 20.42 38.51 -30.30
N GLN A 623 21.10 37.67 -29.52
CA GLN A 623 22.03 36.66 -30.05
C GLN A 623 21.32 35.42 -30.62
N GLN A 624 20.01 35.30 -30.43
CA GLN A 624 19.21 34.22 -30.96
C GLN A 624 18.27 34.76 -32.06
N GLU A 625 18.06 33.97 -33.11
CA GLU A 625 17.07 34.28 -34.14
C GLU A 625 15.68 33.93 -33.60
N TRP A 626 14.77 34.91 -33.59
CA TRP A 626 13.41 34.78 -33.07
C TRP A 626 12.39 34.98 -34.18
N SER A 627 11.45 34.04 -34.28
CA SER A 627 10.31 34.13 -35.19
C SER A 627 9.02 34.32 -34.40
N LEU A 628 8.15 35.21 -34.88
CA LEU A 628 6.84 35.47 -34.30
C LEU A 628 5.83 34.47 -34.89
N PHE A 629 5.02 33.87 -34.03
CA PHE A 629 4.06 32.84 -34.41
C PHE A 629 2.63 33.32 -34.24
N GLU A 630 1.80 33.07 -35.25
CA GLU A 630 0.38 33.43 -35.23
C GLU A 630 -0.50 32.25 -34.76
N PRO A 631 -1.63 32.53 -34.05
CA PRO A 631 -2.61 31.51 -33.72
C PRO A 631 -3.21 30.90 -34.99
N VAL A 632 -3.25 29.57 -35.08
CA VAL A 632 -3.97 28.91 -36.17
C VAL A 632 -5.46 29.11 -35.93
N GLN A 633 -6.14 29.85 -36.82
CA GLN A 633 -7.60 29.92 -36.79
C GLN A 633 -8.16 28.52 -37.08
N GLN A 634 -8.84 27.92 -36.10
CA GLN A 634 -9.63 26.71 -36.34
C GLN A 634 -10.72 27.04 -37.34
N VAL A 635 -10.65 26.42 -38.51
CA VAL A 635 -11.71 26.48 -39.51
C VAL A 635 -12.82 25.54 -39.04
N ASP A 636 -13.93 26.09 -38.58
CA ASP A 636 -15.14 25.32 -38.30
C ASP A 636 -15.53 24.55 -39.58
N SER A 637 -15.45 23.22 -39.51
CA SER A 637 -15.91 22.36 -40.61
C SER A 637 -17.44 22.22 -40.54
N PRO A 638 -18.14 22.27 -41.69
CA PRO A 638 -19.61 22.37 -41.76
C PRO A 638 -20.37 21.14 -41.28
#